data_AF-A0AAV4NF02-F1
#
_entry.id   AF-A0AAV4NF02-F1
#
_cell.length_a   1.000
_cell.length_b   1.000
_cell.length_c   1.000
_cell.angle_alpha   90.00
_cell.angle_beta   90.00
_cell.angle_gamma   90.00
#
_symmetry.space_group_name_H-M   'P 1'
#
loop_
_entity.id
_entity.type
_entity.pdbx_description
1 polymer ?
#
loop_
_entity_poly.entity_id
_entity_poly.type
_entity_poly.pdbx_seq_one_letter_code
_entity_poly.pdbx_strand_id
1 'polypeptide(L)'
;MVPSEVSGVMFTVDPVTGDPSDLCITANYGLERNPDNSVCIKERSIGTKKTQIYMQAEEGTLQKTLSRESLGTCLTDELTMQIATVGILIENCFCSPRDIEWALYKNKIYLLQARPITTLHNETDFELIHDQDTPQKTENEFWTRANTGEVFLGATSPLGVSLVVGGMDIHGHRGHIVRERLPFYHYCPYYFHVLPVTHRHVTISMIDTFYRSNQKKITTFQRAFEVGLFGRAVGSDEMHQAGIKRYGYMSNSKQMMIFLYLFLGCSERVKNFKLPLDSLDTVGNTWDILLSQLLFYNDVTIVHGMATYMSSFFNLIVIHSLSKGNDEWDSELYCDFASVLSACTGIESADVPQSLQELAQVIARHHGTTFSSLTEEMAYNALINDNGPSGKLFKEFLEKHGHRCIKEFDVYSTSWGMKPKDLIPILQNLVAAPNILNQAAKEEISLEAEIAKLKTPLSFSTKKILKFILPWSRDAVRQREQTKSLVIKAVDWLRQICQQLGKLMVEKGMLPDKQLIFFLSLEEIKEMIETRRPGLVSKAMRRSRLHPKLDKLQFPEIIQGIPKPIKEDDNLSQYASSFTLKGIPVCQGQAKGIARVVSTLSEAQTIQNGDILITHSTDVGWSPYFPLLSGVVTVLGGLISHGAVVAREYGLPCVVGVQKAMFAFKSGDIVILDGTKGLISKINSETT
;
A
#
# COMPACT_ATOMS: atom_id res chain seq x y z
N MET A 1 1.85 19.99 -53.71
CA MET A 1 3.08 19.30 -53.23
C MET A 1 3.79 20.25 -52.26
N VAL A 2 4.23 19.79 -51.09
CA VAL A 2 4.93 20.62 -50.08
C VAL A 2 6.44 20.45 -50.26
N PRO A 3 7.23 21.52 -50.47
CA PRO A 3 8.69 21.43 -50.59
C PRO A 3 9.33 21.31 -49.20
N SER A 4 9.11 20.19 -48.52
CA SER A 4 9.46 20.01 -47.11
C SER A 4 10.97 19.97 -46.84
N GLU A 5 11.40 20.67 -45.79
CA GLU A 5 12.77 20.62 -45.24
C GLU A 5 12.95 19.37 -44.37
N VAL A 6 11.92 19.03 -43.61
CA VAL A 6 11.82 17.84 -42.76
C VAL A 6 10.43 17.26 -42.94
N SER A 7 10.31 15.93 -42.97
CA SER A 7 9.02 15.24 -42.95
C SER A 7 9.12 14.01 -42.07
N GLY A 8 7.98 13.54 -41.59
CA GLY A 8 7.94 12.39 -40.71
C GLY A 8 6.54 11.85 -40.52
N VAL A 9 6.49 10.83 -39.68
CA VAL A 9 5.28 10.19 -39.19
C VAL A 9 5.16 10.47 -37.70
N MET A 10 3.94 10.50 -37.19
CA MET A 10 3.65 10.62 -35.76
C MET A 10 2.49 9.69 -35.42
N PHE A 11 2.66 8.89 -34.38
CA PHE A 11 1.63 8.07 -33.79
C PHE A 11 1.21 8.71 -32.47
N THR A 12 -0.08 8.98 -32.27
CA THR A 12 -0.59 9.60 -31.03
C THR A 12 -0.64 8.66 -29.82
N VAL A 13 -0.30 7.38 -30.05
CA VAL A 13 -0.12 6.28 -29.10
C VAL A 13 1.19 5.57 -29.47
N ASP A 14 1.91 4.97 -28.52
CA ASP A 14 3.07 4.13 -28.83
C ASP A 14 2.64 2.95 -29.74
N PRO A 15 3.14 2.85 -30.99
CA PRO A 15 2.74 1.81 -31.92
C PRO A 15 3.21 0.40 -31.52
N VAL A 16 4.13 0.27 -30.56
CA VAL A 16 4.66 -1.01 -30.07
C VAL A 16 3.90 -1.49 -28.83
N THR A 17 3.81 -0.65 -27.80
CA THR A 17 3.16 -1.04 -26.54
C THR A 17 1.65 -0.78 -26.52
N GLY A 18 1.18 0.15 -27.36
CA GLY A 18 -0.19 0.65 -27.33
C GLY A 18 -0.49 1.57 -26.15
N ASP A 19 0.52 2.08 -25.46
CA ASP A 19 0.38 3.01 -24.34
C ASP A 19 -0.08 4.40 -24.84
N PRO A 20 -1.26 4.92 -24.42
CA PRO A 20 -1.77 6.22 -24.83
C PRO A 20 -1.15 7.41 -24.10
N SER A 21 -0.31 7.17 -23.09
CA SER A 21 0.48 8.22 -22.45
C SER A 21 1.69 8.64 -23.29
N ASP A 22 2.15 7.76 -24.19
CA ASP A 22 3.31 7.94 -25.05
C ASP A 22 2.87 8.24 -26.51
N LEU A 23 3.49 9.24 -27.14
CA LEU A 23 3.23 9.65 -28.53
C LEU A 23 4.52 9.54 -29.32
N CYS A 24 4.62 8.62 -30.27
CA CYS A 24 5.86 8.41 -31.02
C CYS A 24 5.92 9.32 -32.25
N ILE A 25 6.79 10.32 -32.26
CA ILE A 25 7.15 11.07 -33.47
C ILE A 25 8.31 10.34 -34.11
N THR A 26 8.12 9.80 -35.31
CA THR A 26 9.22 9.37 -36.17
C THR A 26 9.44 10.45 -37.22
N ALA A 27 10.18 11.49 -36.86
CA ALA A 27 10.92 12.19 -37.89
C ALA A 27 12.10 11.27 -38.25
N ASN A 28 12.83 11.62 -39.29
CA ASN A 28 14.22 11.22 -39.28
C ASN A 28 14.84 11.86 -38.00
N TYR A 29 14.92 11.11 -36.87
CA TYR A 29 15.01 11.47 -35.43
C TYR A 29 13.67 11.71 -34.69
N GLY A 30 13.39 10.87 -33.68
CA GLY A 30 12.08 10.71 -33.04
C GLY A 30 11.99 10.85 -31.50
N LEU A 31 10.76 10.92 -30.94
CA LEU A 31 10.39 11.36 -29.55
C LEU A 31 9.02 10.84 -28.99
N GLU A 32 8.81 10.85 -27.65
CA GLU A 32 7.60 10.46 -26.84
C GLU A 32 6.94 11.61 -25.99
N ARG A 33 5.77 11.41 -25.31
CA ARG A 33 4.92 12.41 -24.59
C ARG A 33 4.80 12.15 -23.07
N ASN A 34 4.37 13.15 -22.28
CA ASN A 34 4.09 13.06 -20.83
C ASN A 34 2.65 13.51 -20.48
N PRO A 35 2.04 13.07 -19.36
CA PRO A 35 0.60 13.21 -19.11
C PRO A 35 0.22 14.34 -18.13
N ASP A 36 0.43 15.62 -18.48
CA ASP A 36 -0.12 16.78 -17.73
C ASP A 36 -0.66 17.90 -18.64
N ASN A 37 -1.11 17.57 -19.86
CA ASN A 37 -1.28 18.53 -20.97
C ASN A 37 -0.01 19.33 -21.32
N SER A 38 1.10 19.08 -20.63
CA SER A 38 2.46 19.44 -21.02
C SER A 38 3.11 18.21 -21.66
N VAL A 39 3.51 18.36 -22.92
CA VAL A 39 4.34 17.34 -23.59
C VAL A 39 5.77 17.49 -23.05
N CYS A 40 6.56 16.42 -22.98
CA CYS A 40 8.00 16.55 -22.79
C CYS A 40 8.75 15.45 -23.51
N ILE A 41 10.02 15.70 -23.80
CA ILE A 41 10.91 14.79 -24.50
C ILE A 41 11.44 13.72 -23.53
N LYS A 42 11.09 12.44 -23.75
CA LYS A 42 11.49 11.29 -22.89
C LYS A 42 12.79 10.62 -23.34
N GLU A 43 12.89 10.27 -24.61
CA GLU A 43 14.07 9.61 -25.19
C GLU A 43 14.31 10.12 -26.62
N ARG A 44 15.58 10.23 -27.02
CA ARG A 44 15.97 10.61 -28.39
C ARG A 44 16.93 9.57 -28.94
N SER A 45 16.54 8.92 -30.03
CA SER A 45 17.41 8.03 -30.79
C SER A 45 17.89 8.69 -32.07
N ILE A 46 19.22 8.70 -32.26
CA ILE A 46 19.89 9.31 -33.41
C ILE A 46 20.43 8.24 -34.38
N GLY A 47 19.61 7.80 -35.36
CA GLY A 47 20.05 7.00 -36.52
C GLY A 47 20.83 7.75 -37.64
N THR A 48 21.78 7.06 -38.28
CA THR A 48 22.61 7.63 -39.37
C THR A 48 21.81 7.94 -40.65
N LYS A 49 21.95 9.17 -41.18
CA LYS A 49 21.26 9.63 -42.40
C LYS A 49 22.26 9.77 -43.56
N LYS A 50 22.10 8.97 -44.60
CA LYS A 50 23.01 8.97 -45.78
C LYS A 50 22.43 9.67 -47.00
N THR A 51 21.11 9.87 -47.07
CA THR A 51 20.41 10.36 -48.26
C THR A 51 19.28 11.32 -47.91
N GLN A 52 19.12 12.37 -48.71
CA GLN A 52 18.02 13.35 -48.63
C GLN A 52 17.32 13.46 -49.99
N ILE A 53 15.99 13.62 -50.00
CA ILE A 53 15.18 13.80 -51.21
C ILE A 53 14.62 15.23 -51.19
N TYR A 54 14.74 15.96 -52.30
CA TYR A 54 14.17 17.31 -52.45
C TYR A 54 13.45 17.49 -53.79
N MET A 55 12.57 18.48 -53.83
CA MET A 55 11.70 18.79 -54.95
C MET A 55 12.39 19.73 -55.95
N GLN A 56 12.28 19.47 -57.24
CA GLN A 56 12.73 20.39 -58.31
C GLN A 56 11.62 21.38 -58.70
N ALA A 57 12.01 22.53 -59.23
CA ALA A 57 11.10 23.64 -59.57
C ALA A 57 10.13 23.33 -60.74
N GLU A 58 10.45 22.37 -61.61
CA GLU A 58 9.72 22.10 -62.87
C GLU A 58 9.22 20.65 -63.00
N GLU A 59 8.94 19.99 -61.87
CA GLU A 59 8.54 18.57 -61.69
C GLU A 59 9.69 17.58 -61.45
N GLY A 60 9.47 16.63 -60.52
CA GLY A 60 10.41 15.56 -60.15
C GLY A 60 11.02 15.68 -58.74
N THR A 61 11.67 14.61 -58.30
CA THR A 61 12.44 14.52 -57.06
C THR A 61 13.90 14.16 -57.35
N LEU A 62 14.83 14.76 -56.60
CA LEU A 62 16.25 14.42 -56.66
C LEU A 62 16.72 13.86 -55.33
N GLN A 63 17.51 12.79 -55.39
CA GLN A 63 18.15 12.19 -54.22
C GLN A 63 19.61 12.67 -54.15
N LYS A 64 20.01 13.24 -53.00
CA LYS A 64 21.38 13.67 -52.73
C LYS A 64 21.98 12.83 -51.61
N THR A 65 23.18 12.31 -51.84
CA THR A 65 23.99 11.65 -50.81
C THR A 65 24.70 12.71 -49.96
N LEU A 66 24.58 12.62 -48.64
CA LEU A 66 25.18 13.57 -47.71
C LEU A 66 26.64 13.17 -47.43
N SER A 67 27.58 14.13 -47.58
CA SER A 67 29.03 13.90 -47.53
C SER A 67 29.62 13.82 -46.11
N ARG A 68 28.81 14.10 -45.09
CA ARG A 68 29.11 13.86 -43.67
C ARG A 68 27.96 13.05 -43.08
N GLU A 69 28.26 12.02 -42.31
CA GLU A 69 27.27 11.43 -41.39
C GLU A 69 26.72 12.58 -40.53
N SER A 70 25.52 13.05 -40.84
CA SER A 70 24.92 14.19 -40.15
C SER A 70 24.44 13.71 -38.79
N LEU A 71 25.33 13.81 -37.79
CA LEU A 71 25.08 13.46 -36.38
C LEU A 71 24.13 14.43 -35.65
N GLY A 72 23.69 15.52 -36.30
CA GLY A 72 22.83 16.55 -35.69
C GLY A 72 21.33 16.27 -35.83
N THR A 73 20.53 16.64 -34.83
CA THR A 73 19.07 16.49 -34.83
C THR A 73 18.42 17.35 -35.92
N CYS A 74 17.36 16.86 -36.60
CA CYS A 74 16.67 17.65 -37.62
C CYS A 74 15.46 18.42 -37.09
N LEU A 75 15.12 18.21 -35.82
CA LEU A 75 14.11 18.97 -35.09
C LEU A 75 14.78 19.57 -33.85
N THR A 76 14.41 20.80 -33.54
CA THR A 76 14.65 21.40 -32.22
C THR A 76 13.58 20.92 -31.25
N ASP A 77 13.87 20.99 -29.96
CA ASP A 77 12.92 20.56 -28.92
C ASP A 77 11.61 21.35 -29.00
N GLU A 78 11.68 22.65 -29.29
CA GLU A 78 10.52 23.52 -29.50
C GLU A 78 9.64 23.05 -30.66
N LEU A 79 10.25 22.70 -31.81
CA LEU A 79 9.50 22.22 -32.98
C LEU A 79 8.89 20.84 -32.74
N THR A 80 9.60 19.93 -32.06
CA THR A 80 9.01 18.65 -31.67
C THR A 80 7.77 18.85 -30.81
N MET A 81 7.86 19.73 -29.80
CA MET A 81 6.76 20.02 -28.90
C MET A 81 5.54 20.55 -29.66
N GLN A 82 5.74 21.45 -30.62
CA GLN A 82 4.68 21.95 -31.49
C GLN A 82 4.02 20.83 -32.31
N ILE A 83 4.81 19.93 -32.92
CA ILE A 83 4.29 18.78 -33.67
C ILE A 83 3.46 17.86 -32.78
N ALA A 84 3.94 17.56 -31.57
CA ALA A 84 3.22 16.74 -30.61
C ALA A 84 1.88 17.38 -30.19
N THR A 85 1.85 18.69 -29.90
CA THR A 85 0.60 19.41 -29.59
C THR A 85 -0.40 19.31 -30.74
N VAL A 86 0.06 19.44 -31.99
CA VAL A 86 -0.80 19.25 -33.17
C VAL A 86 -1.36 17.83 -33.24
N GLY A 87 -0.57 16.81 -32.91
CA GLY A 87 -1.03 15.42 -32.85
C GLY A 87 -2.17 15.21 -31.86
N ILE A 88 -2.05 15.76 -30.66
CA ILE A 88 -3.07 15.69 -29.60
C ILE A 88 -4.36 16.37 -30.04
N LEU A 89 -4.26 17.53 -30.69
CA LEU A 89 -5.43 18.23 -31.22
C LEU A 89 -6.15 17.39 -32.28
N ILE A 90 -5.42 16.73 -33.18
CA ILE A 90 -5.98 15.89 -34.23
C ILE A 90 -6.66 14.65 -33.63
N GLU A 91 -6.01 13.97 -32.68
CA GLU A 91 -6.59 12.84 -31.95
C GLU A 91 -7.90 13.22 -31.27
N ASN A 92 -7.92 14.36 -30.56
CA ASN A 92 -9.13 14.89 -29.93
C ASN A 92 -10.24 15.18 -30.95
N CYS A 93 -9.90 15.71 -32.13
CA CYS A 93 -10.89 15.95 -33.19
C CYS A 93 -11.50 14.65 -33.74
N PHE A 94 -10.72 13.57 -33.82
CA PHE A 94 -11.19 12.28 -34.34
C PHE A 94 -11.66 11.30 -33.26
N CYS A 95 -11.53 11.65 -31.97
CA CYS A 95 -11.85 10.83 -30.80
C CYS A 95 -11.22 9.43 -30.84
N SER A 96 -10.04 9.27 -31.45
CA SER A 96 -9.33 7.98 -31.51
C SER A 96 -7.89 8.13 -32.05
N PRO A 97 -6.97 7.22 -31.68
CA PRO A 97 -5.55 7.32 -32.01
C PRO A 97 -5.25 7.43 -33.52
N ARG A 98 -4.22 8.21 -33.85
CA ARG A 98 -3.90 8.60 -35.23
C ARG A 98 -2.45 8.30 -35.59
N ASP A 99 -2.29 7.77 -36.79
CA ASP A 99 -1.06 7.75 -37.59
C ASP A 99 -1.10 8.97 -38.52
N ILE A 100 -0.18 9.92 -38.33
CA ILE A 100 -0.18 11.24 -38.94
C ILE A 100 1.11 11.45 -39.73
N GLU A 101 0.98 11.70 -41.02
CA GLU A 101 2.08 12.12 -41.89
C GLU A 101 2.14 13.64 -41.95
N TRP A 102 3.33 14.20 -41.70
CA TRP A 102 3.53 15.65 -41.59
C TRP A 102 4.80 16.11 -42.33
N ALA A 103 4.80 17.38 -42.69
CA ALA A 103 5.91 18.08 -43.32
C ALA A 103 6.18 19.43 -42.64
N LEU A 104 7.44 19.81 -42.55
CA LEU A 104 7.91 21.11 -42.09
C LEU A 104 8.49 21.90 -43.26
N TYR A 105 8.05 23.14 -43.43
CA TYR A 105 8.63 24.07 -44.39
C TYR A 105 8.56 25.49 -43.83
N LYS A 106 9.69 26.20 -43.76
CA LYS A 106 9.76 27.58 -43.23
C LYS A 106 9.09 27.72 -41.86
N ASN A 107 9.41 26.83 -40.92
CA ASN A 107 8.82 26.75 -39.57
C ASN A 107 7.28 26.59 -39.53
N LYS A 108 6.66 26.12 -40.61
CA LYS A 108 5.23 25.79 -40.63
C LYS A 108 5.03 24.28 -40.78
N ILE A 109 4.16 23.74 -39.95
CA ILE A 109 3.76 22.33 -39.97
C ILE A 109 2.60 22.17 -40.96
N TYR A 110 2.74 21.25 -41.90
CA TYR A 110 1.75 20.86 -42.88
C TYR A 110 1.34 19.42 -42.62
N LEU A 111 0.03 19.17 -42.52
CA LEU A 111 -0.53 17.82 -42.39
C LEU A 111 -0.74 17.24 -43.79
N LEU A 112 -0.15 16.08 -44.04
CA LEU A 112 -0.24 15.40 -45.33
C LEU A 112 -1.29 14.30 -45.30
N GLN A 113 -1.36 13.55 -44.19
CA GLN A 113 -2.31 12.47 -44.00
C GLN A 113 -2.60 12.24 -42.50
N ALA A 114 -3.81 11.79 -42.17
CA ALA A 114 -4.15 11.29 -40.84
C ALA A 114 -5.03 10.03 -40.99
N ARG A 115 -4.59 8.90 -40.43
CA ARG A 115 -5.26 7.59 -40.49
C ARG A 115 -5.49 7.04 -39.08
N PRO A 116 -6.58 6.30 -38.82
CA PRO A 116 -6.76 5.62 -37.54
C PRO A 116 -5.70 4.52 -37.37
N ILE A 117 -5.15 4.37 -36.16
CA ILE A 117 -4.29 3.22 -35.83
C ILE A 117 -5.20 2.01 -35.61
N THR A 118 -5.13 1.02 -36.52
CA THR A 118 -6.01 -0.17 -36.50
C THR A 118 -5.36 -1.40 -35.85
N THR A 119 -4.14 -1.30 -35.35
CA THR A 119 -3.44 -2.42 -34.68
C THR A 119 -3.78 -2.54 -33.19
N LEU A 120 -4.49 -1.55 -32.62
CA LEU A 120 -4.82 -1.48 -31.19
C LEU A 120 -6.04 -2.33 -30.78
N HIS A 121 -6.38 -3.38 -31.52
CA HIS A 121 -7.56 -4.22 -31.23
C HIS A 121 -7.35 -5.22 -30.08
N ASN A 122 -6.11 -5.38 -29.61
CA ASN A 122 -5.80 -6.26 -28.48
C ASN A 122 -5.62 -5.43 -27.22
N GLU A 123 -6.17 -5.93 -26.11
CA GLU A 123 -6.00 -5.33 -24.79
C GLU A 123 -4.50 -5.08 -24.54
N THR A 124 -4.06 -3.84 -24.32
CA THR A 124 -2.64 -3.49 -24.19
C THR A 124 -2.12 -3.77 -22.79
N ASP A 125 -0.79 -3.77 -22.58
CA ASP A 125 -0.28 -3.85 -21.21
C ASP A 125 -0.69 -2.61 -20.40
N PHE A 126 -0.84 -1.43 -21.04
CA PHE A 126 -1.40 -0.23 -20.40
C PHE A 126 -2.83 -0.46 -19.90
N GLU A 127 -3.72 -1.00 -20.74
CA GLU A 127 -5.10 -1.29 -20.34
C GLU A 127 -5.14 -2.30 -19.19
N LEU A 128 -4.31 -3.35 -19.23
CA LEU A 128 -4.25 -4.35 -18.16
C LEU A 128 -3.75 -3.81 -16.82
N ILE A 129 -2.88 -2.79 -16.84
CA ILE A 129 -2.38 -2.12 -15.65
C ILE A 129 -3.49 -1.30 -14.98
N HIS A 130 -4.36 -0.67 -15.79
CA HIS A 130 -5.38 0.29 -15.34
C HIS A 130 -6.81 -0.25 -15.33
N ASP A 131 -7.04 -1.52 -15.71
CA ASP A 131 -8.39 -2.09 -15.86
C ASP A 131 -9.21 -2.21 -14.55
N GLN A 132 -8.61 -2.00 -13.38
CA GLN A 132 -9.33 -1.85 -12.10
C GLN A 132 -8.91 -0.56 -11.37
N ASP A 133 -8.38 0.44 -12.09
CA ASP A 133 -8.17 1.76 -11.53
C ASP A 133 -9.52 2.42 -11.25
N THR A 134 -9.62 3.07 -10.09
CA THR A 134 -10.84 3.78 -9.70
C THR A 134 -10.99 5.04 -10.54
N PRO A 135 -12.16 5.28 -11.16
CA PRO A 135 -12.38 6.49 -11.93
C PRO A 135 -12.32 7.75 -11.03
N GLN A 136 -11.61 8.76 -11.49
CA GLN A 136 -11.56 10.06 -10.82
C GLN A 136 -12.76 10.93 -11.22
N LYS A 137 -13.38 11.62 -10.25
CA LYS A 137 -14.51 12.53 -10.54
C LYS A 137 -14.05 13.83 -11.17
N THR A 138 -12.87 14.28 -10.76
CA THR A 138 -12.30 15.58 -11.13
C THR A 138 -10.77 15.49 -11.17
N GLU A 139 -10.11 16.46 -11.81
CA GLU A 139 -8.64 16.57 -11.80
C GLU A 139 -8.07 16.94 -10.41
N ASN A 140 -8.92 17.32 -9.46
CA ASN A 140 -8.54 17.73 -8.10
C ASN A 140 -9.03 16.73 -7.05
N GLU A 141 -8.71 15.45 -7.23
CA GLU A 141 -8.85 14.43 -6.19
C GLU A 141 -7.62 14.42 -5.27
N PHE A 142 -7.85 14.04 -4.01
CA PHE A 142 -6.78 13.78 -3.04
C PHE A 142 -6.94 12.38 -2.47
N TRP A 143 -5.97 11.51 -2.78
CA TRP A 143 -5.88 10.17 -2.24
C TRP A 143 -4.64 10.06 -1.36
N THR A 144 -4.65 9.12 -0.41
CA THR A 144 -3.49 8.90 0.46
C THR A 144 -3.13 7.43 0.63
N ARG A 145 -1.83 7.17 0.76
CA ARG A 145 -1.23 5.89 1.16
C ARG A 145 -0.75 5.89 2.62
N ALA A 146 -1.05 6.93 3.41
CA ALA A 146 -0.54 7.06 4.79
C ALA A 146 -0.87 5.87 5.70
N ASN A 147 -2.00 5.19 5.48
CA ASN A 147 -2.35 3.93 6.17
C ASN A 147 -2.32 2.73 5.23
N THR A 148 -2.91 2.84 4.03
CA THR A 148 -2.96 1.72 3.09
C THR A 148 -1.59 1.33 2.53
N GLY A 149 -0.59 2.21 2.60
CA GLY A 149 0.80 1.88 2.35
C GLY A 149 1.42 0.92 3.38
N GLU A 150 0.82 0.78 4.56
CA GLU A 150 1.21 -0.20 5.58
C GLU A 150 0.37 -1.47 5.49
N VAL A 151 -0.95 -1.36 5.30
CA VAL A 151 -1.86 -2.53 5.36
C VAL A 151 -2.07 -3.21 4.01
N PHE A 152 -1.99 -2.48 2.89
CA PHE A 152 -2.02 -3.00 1.51
C PHE A 152 -0.64 -2.79 0.87
N LEU A 153 0.33 -3.61 1.31
CA LEU A 153 1.70 -3.55 0.82
C LEU A 153 1.77 -3.87 -0.68
N GLY A 154 2.41 -2.99 -1.45
CA GLY A 154 2.58 -3.15 -2.89
C GLY A 154 1.25 -3.24 -3.66
N ALA A 155 1.29 -4.00 -4.75
CA ALA A 155 0.16 -4.25 -5.63
C ALA A 155 -0.69 -5.41 -5.08
N THR A 156 -2.01 -5.23 -5.09
CA THR A 156 -2.98 -6.27 -4.75
C THR A 156 -3.34 -7.07 -6.02
N SER A 157 -3.53 -8.38 -5.88
CA SER A 157 -3.97 -9.23 -7.00
C SER A 157 -5.32 -8.77 -7.58
N PRO A 158 -5.59 -8.99 -8.87
CA PRO A 158 -6.87 -8.64 -9.49
C PRO A 158 -8.10 -9.21 -8.74
N LEU A 159 -7.99 -10.45 -8.25
CA LEU A 159 -9.02 -11.05 -7.41
C LEU A 159 -9.11 -10.34 -6.06
N GLY A 160 -7.99 -10.06 -5.41
CA GLY A 160 -7.95 -9.31 -4.15
C GLY A 160 -8.60 -7.93 -4.24
N VAL A 161 -8.41 -7.21 -5.35
CA VAL A 161 -9.08 -5.93 -5.61
C VAL A 161 -10.60 -6.10 -5.72
N SER A 162 -11.07 -6.98 -6.60
CA SER A 162 -12.52 -7.17 -6.80
C SER A 162 -13.24 -7.79 -5.59
N LEU A 163 -12.58 -8.70 -4.88
CA LEU A 163 -13.15 -9.47 -3.78
C LEU A 163 -12.99 -8.78 -2.42
N VAL A 164 -11.74 -8.52 -2.02
CA VAL A 164 -11.42 -8.02 -0.67
C VAL A 164 -11.63 -6.53 -0.59
N VAL A 165 -11.02 -5.76 -1.51
CA VAL A 165 -11.15 -4.29 -1.53
C VAL A 165 -12.58 -3.90 -1.88
N GLY A 166 -13.17 -4.52 -2.91
CA GLY A 166 -14.58 -4.33 -3.25
C GLY A 166 -15.52 -4.62 -2.09
N GLY A 167 -15.31 -5.74 -1.36
CA GLY A 167 -16.10 -6.08 -0.17
C GLY A 167 -15.99 -5.05 0.97
N MET A 168 -14.81 -4.47 1.18
CA MET A 168 -14.59 -3.40 2.16
C MET A 168 -15.20 -2.08 1.71
N ASP A 169 -15.12 -1.75 0.43
CA ASP A 169 -15.67 -0.50 -0.10
C ASP A 169 -17.20 -0.49 -0.01
N ILE A 170 -17.85 -1.66 -0.18
CA ILE A 170 -19.30 -1.85 0.06
C ILE A 170 -19.71 -1.43 1.48
N HIS A 171 -18.88 -1.65 2.51
CA HIS A 171 -19.17 -1.14 3.85
C HIS A 171 -19.28 0.39 3.84
N GLY A 172 -18.33 1.07 3.19
CA GLY A 172 -18.38 2.51 2.95
C GLY A 172 -19.71 2.91 2.31
N HIS A 173 -20.02 2.30 1.17
CA HIS A 173 -21.28 2.51 0.45
C HIS A 173 -22.52 2.32 1.33
N ARG A 174 -22.61 1.25 2.13
CA ARG A 174 -23.76 1.01 3.04
C ARG A 174 -23.92 2.14 4.06
N GLY A 175 -22.82 2.60 4.66
CA GLY A 175 -22.84 3.77 5.55
C GLY A 175 -23.43 5.02 4.88
N HIS A 176 -23.21 5.18 3.57
CA HIS A 176 -23.71 6.30 2.79
C HIS A 176 -25.14 6.13 2.28
N ILE A 177 -25.54 4.94 1.84
CA ILE A 177 -26.93 4.61 1.46
C ILE A 177 -27.87 4.84 2.65
N VAL A 178 -27.41 4.48 3.85
CA VAL A 178 -28.20 4.73 5.06
C VAL A 178 -28.29 6.23 5.37
N ARG A 179 -27.24 7.00 5.10
CA ARG A 179 -27.25 8.47 5.22
C ARG A 179 -28.10 9.17 4.15
N GLU A 180 -28.31 8.60 2.97
CA GLU A 180 -29.23 9.13 1.95
C GLU A 180 -30.68 9.22 2.42
N ARG A 181 -31.05 8.44 3.44
CA ARG A 181 -32.36 8.59 4.08
C ARG A 181 -32.51 9.94 4.80
N LEU A 182 -31.43 10.70 4.96
CA LEU A 182 -31.46 12.08 5.42
C LEU A 182 -31.74 13.01 4.23
N PRO A 183 -32.75 13.90 4.31
CA PRO A 183 -33.25 14.69 3.18
C PRO A 183 -32.26 15.73 2.60
N PHE A 184 -31.05 15.81 3.14
CA PHE A 184 -29.99 16.73 2.74
C PHE A 184 -28.71 16.01 2.29
N TYR A 185 -28.81 14.71 1.97
CA TYR A 185 -27.67 13.86 1.66
C TYR A 185 -27.79 13.26 0.26
N HIS A 186 -26.83 13.57 -0.63
CA HIS A 186 -26.77 13.02 -1.98
C HIS A 186 -25.61 12.03 -2.09
N TYR A 187 -25.86 10.83 -2.60
CA TYR A 187 -24.83 9.82 -2.86
C TYR A 187 -24.98 9.23 -4.28
N CYS A 188 -23.83 8.95 -4.88
CA CYS A 188 -23.74 8.34 -6.19
C CYS A 188 -22.83 7.12 -6.06
N PRO A 189 -23.34 5.90 -6.27
CA PRO A 189 -22.55 4.68 -6.07
C PRO A 189 -21.43 4.54 -7.09
N TYR A 190 -21.51 5.18 -8.26
CA TYR A 190 -20.50 5.04 -9.33
C TYR A 190 -19.19 5.77 -9.07
N TYR A 191 -19.21 6.77 -8.20
CA TYR A 191 -18.06 7.63 -7.96
C TYR A 191 -17.58 7.59 -6.51
N PHE A 192 -18.41 7.12 -5.59
CA PHE A 192 -18.02 7.07 -4.20
C PHE A 192 -17.13 5.86 -3.97
N HIS A 193 -15.87 6.08 -3.57
CA HIS A 193 -14.97 5.02 -3.14
C HIS A 193 -14.23 5.50 -1.89
N VAL A 194 -14.31 4.71 -0.81
CA VAL A 194 -13.46 4.91 0.37
C VAL A 194 -12.05 4.49 0.05
N LEU A 195 -11.91 3.37 -0.67
CA LEU A 195 -10.64 2.73 -1.01
C LEU A 195 -10.37 2.77 -2.52
N PRO A 196 -10.13 3.96 -3.13
CA PRO A 196 -9.77 4.02 -4.54
C PRO A 196 -8.49 3.24 -4.82
N VAL A 197 -8.43 2.60 -6.00
CA VAL A 197 -7.31 1.78 -6.44
C VAL A 197 -6.63 2.44 -7.64
N THR A 198 -5.30 2.38 -7.71
CA THR A 198 -4.55 2.75 -8.90
C THR A 198 -3.34 1.87 -9.10
N HIS A 199 -3.10 1.37 -10.32
CA HIS A 199 -2.04 0.41 -10.63
C HIS A 199 -2.04 -0.76 -9.62
N ARG A 200 -3.22 -1.23 -9.22
CA ARG A 200 -3.44 -2.25 -8.16
C ARG A 200 -3.03 -1.85 -6.73
N HIS A 201 -2.68 -0.59 -6.47
CA HIS A 201 -2.39 -0.06 -5.14
C HIS A 201 -3.65 0.54 -4.54
N VAL A 202 -4.00 0.07 -3.34
CA VAL A 202 -5.16 0.58 -2.60
C VAL A 202 -4.79 1.90 -1.90
N THR A 203 -5.64 2.91 -2.03
CA THR A 203 -5.48 4.24 -1.41
C THR A 203 -6.70 4.57 -0.55
N ILE A 204 -6.69 5.70 0.16
CA ILE A 204 -7.88 6.24 0.84
C ILE A 204 -8.25 7.59 0.22
N SER A 205 -9.52 7.78 -0.12
CA SER A 205 -10.04 9.08 -0.59
C SER A 205 -10.13 10.08 0.57
N MET A 206 -9.31 11.14 0.57
CA MET A 206 -9.34 12.15 1.63
C MET A 206 -10.63 12.96 1.59
N ILE A 207 -11.08 13.36 0.39
CA ILE A 207 -12.29 14.17 0.23
C ILE A 207 -13.54 13.39 0.63
N ASP A 208 -13.73 12.19 0.09
CA ASP A 208 -14.96 11.44 0.28
C ASP A 208 -15.07 10.83 1.69
N THR A 209 -13.92 10.57 2.34
CA THR A 209 -13.85 9.94 3.66
C THR A 209 -13.78 10.96 4.82
N PHE A 210 -12.95 12.00 4.72
CA PHE A 210 -12.68 12.92 5.83
C PHE A 210 -13.29 14.32 5.65
N TYR A 211 -13.32 14.81 4.41
CA TYR A 211 -13.75 16.18 4.08
C TYR A 211 -15.13 16.23 3.42
N ARG A 212 -16.04 15.36 3.87
CA ARG A 212 -17.45 15.36 3.45
C ARG A 212 -18.38 16.10 4.42
N SER A 213 -18.00 16.19 5.69
CA SER A 213 -18.76 16.84 6.76
C SER A 213 -18.02 18.07 7.28
N ASN A 214 -17.80 19.07 6.41
CA ASN A 214 -16.92 20.20 6.70
C ASN A 214 -17.56 21.28 7.59
N GLN A 215 -16.72 21.93 8.38
CA GLN A 215 -17.00 23.21 9.04
C GLN A 215 -16.28 24.34 8.29
N LYS A 216 -16.41 25.58 8.79
CA LYS A 216 -15.66 26.73 8.23
C LYS A 216 -14.14 26.60 8.37
N LYS A 217 -13.69 25.88 9.41
CA LYS A 217 -12.28 25.59 9.68
C LYS A 217 -12.13 24.10 9.95
N ILE A 218 -10.94 23.56 9.70
CA ILE A 218 -10.62 22.18 10.08
C ILE A 218 -10.77 22.08 11.60
N THR A 219 -11.61 21.15 12.03
CA THR A 219 -11.93 20.97 13.45
C THR A 219 -10.87 20.11 14.15
N THR A 220 -10.71 20.30 15.47
CA THR A 220 -9.93 19.40 16.33
C THR A 220 -10.40 17.95 16.20
N PHE A 221 -11.71 17.74 16.00
CA PHE A 221 -12.30 16.43 15.76
C PHE A 221 -11.75 15.77 14.49
N GLN A 222 -11.73 16.50 13.36
CA GLN A 222 -11.17 15.99 12.10
C GLN A 222 -9.68 15.65 12.25
N ARG A 223 -8.90 16.53 12.88
CA ARG A 223 -7.48 16.30 13.14
C ARG A 223 -7.24 15.06 14.00
N ALA A 224 -8.03 14.88 15.06
CA ALA A 224 -7.86 13.72 15.93
C ALA A 224 -8.29 12.41 15.25
N PHE A 225 -9.29 12.46 14.36
CA PHE A 225 -9.68 11.31 13.57
C PHE A 225 -8.57 10.92 12.58
N GLU A 226 -7.92 11.89 11.92
CA GLU A 226 -6.70 11.66 11.12
C GLU A 226 -5.58 11.04 11.97
N VAL A 227 -5.29 11.61 13.15
CA VAL A 227 -4.28 11.05 14.07
C VAL A 227 -4.65 9.63 14.51
N GLY A 228 -5.93 9.34 14.76
CA GLY A 228 -6.39 8.01 15.15
C GLY A 228 -6.23 6.94 14.06
N LEU A 229 -6.28 7.34 12.78
CA LEU A 229 -6.13 6.42 11.66
C LEU A 229 -4.69 6.35 11.11
N PHE A 230 -4.04 7.50 10.95
CA PHE A 230 -2.71 7.65 10.33
C PHE A 230 -1.58 7.81 11.36
N GLY A 231 -1.90 7.97 12.65
CA GLY A 231 -0.93 8.28 13.70
C GLY A 231 -0.40 9.72 13.68
N ARG A 232 -0.88 10.55 12.74
CA ARG A 232 -0.58 11.97 12.61
C ARG A 232 -1.67 12.68 11.79
N ALA A 233 -1.67 14.00 11.81
CA ALA A 233 -2.48 14.78 10.89
C ALA A 233 -1.87 14.73 9.47
N VAL A 234 -2.70 14.48 8.46
CA VAL A 234 -2.28 14.35 7.05
C VAL A 234 -2.99 15.39 6.18
N GLY A 235 -4.20 15.80 6.56
CA GLY A 235 -4.99 16.70 5.76
C GLY A 235 -4.45 18.13 5.69
N SER A 236 -4.68 18.77 4.55
CA SER A 236 -4.27 20.15 4.28
C SER A 236 -5.48 21.09 4.14
N ASP A 237 -5.23 22.40 4.21
CA ASP A 237 -6.26 23.40 3.92
C ASP A 237 -6.81 23.28 2.49
N GLU A 238 -5.97 22.89 1.53
CA GLU A 238 -6.38 22.65 0.14
C GLU A 238 -7.39 21.49 0.04
N MET A 239 -7.14 20.38 0.73
CA MET A 239 -8.08 19.26 0.82
C MET A 239 -9.40 19.68 1.45
N HIS A 240 -9.34 20.49 2.51
CA HIS A 240 -10.52 21.01 3.17
C HIS A 240 -11.34 21.93 2.25
N GLN A 241 -10.68 22.83 1.50
CA GLN A 241 -11.35 23.67 0.50
C GLN A 241 -11.97 22.84 -0.63
N ALA A 242 -11.28 21.80 -1.10
CA ALA A 242 -11.83 20.88 -2.09
C ALA A 242 -13.09 20.17 -1.59
N GLY A 243 -13.08 19.74 -0.32
CA GLY A 243 -14.24 19.18 0.36
C GLY A 243 -15.40 20.18 0.50
N ILE A 244 -15.13 21.42 0.91
CA ILE A 244 -16.15 22.49 1.01
C ILE A 244 -16.75 22.77 -0.37
N LYS A 245 -15.92 22.87 -1.41
CA LYS A 245 -16.40 23.08 -2.79
C LYS A 245 -17.32 21.96 -3.25
N ARG A 246 -17.04 20.71 -2.84
CA ARG A 246 -17.80 19.52 -3.24
C ARG A 246 -19.09 19.31 -2.43
N TYR A 247 -19.03 19.51 -1.12
CA TYR A 247 -20.09 19.08 -0.20
C TYR A 247 -20.68 20.21 0.65
N GLY A 248 -20.09 21.41 0.63
CA GLY A 248 -20.50 22.52 1.46
C GLY A 248 -20.24 22.28 2.95
N TYR A 249 -20.98 23.02 3.78
CA TYR A 249 -20.88 22.97 5.24
C TYR A 249 -21.94 22.07 5.85
N MET A 250 -21.57 21.41 6.95
CA MET A 250 -22.48 20.61 7.79
C MET A 250 -22.52 21.19 9.21
N SER A 251 -23.65 21.14 9.91
CA SER A 251 -23.71 21.61 11.31
C SER A 251 -23.19 20.55 12.29
N ASN A 252 -22.65 21.00 13.45
CA ASN A 252 -22.19 20.11 14.52
C ASN A 252 -23.27 19.11 14.99
N SER A 253 -24.54 19.53 15.05
CA SER A 253 -25.65 18.65 15.41
C SER A 253 -25.88 17.51 14.41
N LYS A 254 -25.77 17.81 13.11
CA LYS A 254 -25.89 16.80 12.04
C LYS A 254 -24.69 15.85 12.06
N GLN A 255 -23.49 16.38 12.28
CA GLN A 255 -22.27 15.58 12.42
C GLN A 255 -22.35 14.63 13.62
N MET A 256 -22.84 15.12 14.76
CA MET A 256 -23.08 14.31 15.97
C MET A 256 -24.16 13.25 15.74
N MET A 257 -25.22 13.56 15.03
CA MET A 257 -26.27 12.57 14.70
C MET A 257 -25.73 11.45 13.81
N ILE A 258 -24.92 11.78 12.80
CA ILE A 258 -24.22 10.78 11.98
C ILE A 258 -23.29 9.92 12.83
N PHE A 259 -22.56 10.55 13.76
CA PHE A 259 -21.67 9.87 14.70
C PHE A 259 -22.42 8.88 15.59
N LEU A 260 -23.53 9.30 16.23
CA LEU A 260 -24.36 8.44 17.08
C LEU A 260 -25.05 7.32 16.29
N TYR A 261 -25.39 7.55 15.03
CA TYR A 261 -26.01 6.53 14.19
C TYR A 261 -25.03 5.40 13.83
N LEU A 262 -23.78 5.74 13.50
CA LEU A 262 -22.72 4.75 13.25
C LEU A 262 -22.38 3.92 14.51
N PHE A 263 -22.68 4.45 15.70
CA PHE A 263 -22.38 3.82 16.99
C PHE A 263 -23.36 2.68 17.38
N LEU A 264 -24.60 2.70 16.90
CA LEU A 264 -25.67 1.80 17.40
C LEU A 264 -25.80 0.45 16.66
N GLY A 265 -24.84 0.08 15.81
CA GLY A 265 -25.00 -1.02 14.86
C GLY A 265 -24.06 -2.21 15.05
N CYS A 266 -23.86 -2.76 16.24
CA CYS A 266 -22.99 -3.95 16.37
C CYS A 266 -23.78 -5.27 16.31
N SER A 267 -23.27 -6.22 15.53
CA SER A 267 -23.82 -7.55 15.33
C SER A 267 -23.11 -8.57 16.23
N GLU A 268 -23.83 -9.19 17.16
CA GLU A 268 -23.38 -10.35 17.96
C GLU A 268 -22.92 -11.53 17.09
N ARG A 269 -23.30 -11.57 15.80
CA ARG A 269 -23.04 -12.66 14.85
C ARG A 269 -21.54 -12.89 14.56
N VAL A 270 -20.71 -11.87 14.76
CA VAL A 270 -19.29 -11.87 14.37
C VAL A 270 -18.38 -12.60 15.39
N LYS A 271 -18.76 -12.67 16.67
CA LYS A 271 -17.90 -13.22 17.74
C LYS A 271 -17.81 -14.75 17.75
N ASN A 272 -18.78 -15.46 17.18
CA ASN A 272 -18.94 -16.91 17.30
C ASN A 272 -18.94 -17.64 15.94
N PHE A 273 -18.55 -16.96 14.86
CA PHE A 273 -18.65 -17.53 13.53
C PHE A 273 -17.54 -18.57 13.27
N LYS A 274 -17.96 -19.76 12.82
CA LYS A 274 -17.09 -20.83 12.32
C LYS A 274 -17.44 -21.09 10.87
N LEU A 275 -16.41 -21.36 10.06
CA LEU A 275 -16.61 -21.65 8.65
C LEU A 275 -17.21 -23.05 8.45
N PRO A 276 -18.20 -23.23 7.56
CA PRO A 276 -18.55 -24.54 7.03
C PRO A 276 -17.58 -24.91 5.89
N LEU A 277 -16.44 -25.53 6.21
CA LEU A 277 -15.44 -25.98 5.23
C LEU A 277 -15.79 -27.31 4.55
N ASP A 278 -16.80 -28.03 5.05
CA ASP A 278 -17.01 -29.46 4.77
C ASP A 278 -17.62 -29.77 3.39
N SER A 279 -17.65 -28.84 2.43
CA SER A 279 -18.31 -29.05 1.12
C SER A 279 -17.68 -28.33 -0.08
N LEU A 280 -16.35 -28.22 -0.17
CA LEU A 280 -15.68 -27.61 -1.34
C LEU A 280 -15.35 -28.62 -2.46
N ASP A 281 -16.38 -29.31 -2.98
CA ASP A 281 -16.20 -30.51 -3.84
C ASP A 281 -16.31 -30.25 -5.34
N THR A 282 -17.09 -29.23 -5.74
CA THR A 282 -17.31 -28.90 -7.16
C THR A 282 -17.12 -27.42 -7.41
N VAL A 283 -16.79 -27.04 -8.66
CA VAL A 283 -16.63 -25.64 -9.06
C VAL A 283 -17.88 -24.82 -8.71
N GLY A 284 -19.09 -25.32 -9.05
CA GLY A 284 -20.35 -24.64 -8.77
C GLY A 284 -20.62 -24.46 -7.28
N ASN A 285 -20.52 -25.54 -6.49
CA ASN A 285 -20.78 -25.44 -5.04
C ASN A 285 -19.75 -24.54 -4.34
N THR A 286 -18.47 -24.65 -4.71
CA THR A 286 -17.39 -23.82 -4.16
C THR A 286 -17.61 -22.33 -4.50
N TRP A 287 -18.06 -22.05 -5.73
CA TRP A 287 -18.42 -20.70 -6.17
C TRP A 287 -19.62 -20.13 -5.39
N ASP A 288 -20.69 -20.91 -5.21
CA ASP A 288 -21.86 -20.50 -4.44
C ASP A 288 -21.51 -20.24 -2.97
N ILE A 289 -20.66 -21.09 -2.39
CA ILE A 289 -20.12 -20.90 -1.04
C ILE A 289 -19.32 -19.59 -0.98
N LEU A 290 -18.40 -19.33 -1.92
CA LEU A 290 -17.63 -18.09 -1.96
C LEU A 290 -18.55 -16.86 -1.93
N LEU A 291 -19.57 -16.82 -2.80
CA LEU A 291 -20.51 -15.71 -2.87
C LEU A 291 -21.33 -15.55 -1.58
N SER A 292 -21.76 -16.67 -0.97
CA SER A 292 -22.51 -16.63 0.30
C SER A 292 -21.68 -16.03 1.45
N GLN A 293 -20.35 -16.21 1.43
CA GLN A 293 -19.46 -15.69 2.47
C GLN A 293 -19.19 -14.18 2.34
N LEU A 294 -19.49 -13.56 1.19
CA LEU A 294 -19.27 -12.11 1.00
C LEU A 294 -20.12 -11.25 1.94
N LEU A 295 -21.32 -11.71 2.26
CA LEU A 295 -22.19 -11.04 3.24
C LEU A 295 -21.57 -11.06 4.64
N PHE A 296 -21.02 -12.21 5.03
CA PHE A 296 -20.33 -12.34 6.31
C PHE A 296 -19.06 -11.48 6.33
N TYR A 297 -18.25 -11.52 5.26
CA TYR A 297 -17.07 -10.67 5.14
C TYR A 297 -17.44 -9.18 5.29
N ASN A 298 -18.52 -8.74 4.65
CA ASN A 298 -19.02 -7.38 4.80
C ASN A 298 -19.42 -7.07 6.24
N ASP A 299 -20.13 -7.97 6.94
CA ASP A 299 -20.48 -7.81 8.36
C ASP A 299 -19.22 -7.65 9.25
N VAL A 300 -18.17 -8.43 9.01
CA VAL A 300 -16.89 -8.31 9.73
C VAL A 300 -16.22 -6.95 9.46
N THR A 301 -16.20 -6.49 8.21
CA THR A 301 -15.64 -5.17 7.87
C THR A 301 -16.42 -4.02 8.51
N ILE A 302 -17.74 -4.13 8.62
CA ILE A 302 -18.59 -3.16 9.34
C ILE A 302 -18.18 -3.08 10.81
N VAL A 303 -18.06 -4.23 11.47
CA VAL A 303 -17.67 -4.29 12.89
C VAL A 303 -16.27 -3.69 13.09
N HIS A 304 -15.33 -3.97 12.19
CA HIS A 304 -14.00 -3.38 12.24
C HIS A 304 -14.02 -1.85 12.03
N GLY A 305 -14.82 -1.36 11.08
CA GLY A 305 -15.05 0.07 10.88
C GLY A 305 -15.55 0.76 12.15
N MET A 306 -16.54 0.16 12.82
CA MET A 306 -17.07 0.67 14.10
C MET A 306 -16.02 0.67 15.22
N ALA A 307 -15.25 -0.41 15.38
CA ALA A 307 -14.17 -0.47 16.36
C ALA A 307 -13.11 0.60 16.10
N THR A 308 -12.80 0.86 14.83
CA THR A 308 -11.89 1.94 14.41
C THR A 308 -12.44 3.32 14.78
N TYR A 309 -13.73 3.58 14.52
CA TYR A 309 -14.38 4.81 14.95
C TYR A 309 -14.34 4.99 16.47
N MET A 310 -14.61 3.94 17.24
CA MET A 310 -14.59 3.97 18.70
C MET A 310 -13.20 4.27 19.27
N SER A 311 -12.18 3.61 18.74
CA SER A 311 -10.79 3.86 19.10
C SER A 311 -10.42 5.31 18.82
N SER A 312 -10.71 5.83 17.62
CA SER A 312 -10.44 7.22 17.26
C SER A 312 -11.19 8.24 18.13
N PHE A 313 -12.44 7.95 18.51
CA PHE A 313 -13.22 8.83 19.38
C PHE A 313 -12.63 8.96 20.78
N PHE A 314 -12.28 7.85 21.43
CA PHE A 314 -11.66 7.91 22.75
C PHE A 314 -10.26 8.53 22.68
N ASN A 315 -9.49 8.23 21.63
CA ASN A 315 -8.19 8.85 21.37
C ASN A 315 -8.29 10.37 21.24
N LEU A 316 -9.33 10.88 20.57
CA LEU A 316 -9.61 12.32 20.52
C LEU A 316 -9.79 12.91 21.93
N ILE A 317 -10.57 12.25 22.79
CA ILE A 317 -10.80 12.79 24.13
C ILE A 317 -9.50 12.79 24.95
N VAL A 318 -8.66 11.77 24.80
CA VAL A 318 -7.34 11.70 25.44
C VAL A 318 -6.44 12.83 24.95
N ILE A 319 -6.28 13.00 23.62
CA ILE A 319 -5.45 14.07 23.04
C ILE A 319 -5.95 15.44 23.48
N HIS A 320 -7.26 15.69 23.40
CA HIS A 320 -7.85 16.96 23.80
C HIS A 320 -7.64 17.26 25.29
N SER A 321 -7.72 16.22 26.14
CA SER A 321 -7.44 16.34 27.57
C SER A 321 -5.97 16.67 27.84
N LEU A 322 -5.05 16.01 27.13
CA LEU A 322 -3.61 16.26 27.24
C LEU A 322 -3.23 17.65 26.69
N SER A 323 -3.85 18.10 25.59
CA SER A 323 -3.59 19.40 24.97
C SER A 323 -4.23 20.59 25.70
N LYS A 324 -5.03 20.33 26.76
CA LYS A 324 -5.85 21.33 27.47
C LYS A 324 -6.78 22.11 26.53
N GLY A 325 -7.20 21.47 25.44
CA GLY A 325 -8.04 22.08 24.41
C GLY A 325 -7.31 23.03 23.47
N ASN A 326 -5.97 23.06 23.48
CA ASN A 326 -5.20 23.79 22.47
C ASN A 326 -5.19 23.02 21.14
N ASP A 327 -5.29 23.75 20.03
CA ASP A 327 -5.33 23.20 18.67
C ASP A 327 -3.94 23.01 18.06
N GLU A 328 -2.89 23.56 18.69
CA GLU A 328 -1.49 23.32 18.32
C GLU A 328 -0.92 22.16 19.13
N TRP A 329 -0.42 21.14 18.43
CA TRP A 329 0.11 19.91 19.01
C TRP A 329 1.60 19.81 18.75
N ASP A 330 2.39 19.76 19.82
CA ASP A 330 3.84 19.61 19.75
C ASP A 330 4.27 18.13 19.86
N SER A 331 5.57 17.88 19.62
CA SER A 331 6.14 16.53 19.70
C SER A 331 6.04 15.92 21.10
N GLU A 332 5.99 16.74 22.16
CA GLU A 332 5.91 16.25 23.55
C GLU A 332 4.53 15.69 23.86
N LEU A 333 3.47 16.40 23.45
CA LEU A 333 2.07 15.95 23.54
C LEU A 333 1.88 14.61 22.82
N TYR A 334 2.46 14.48 21.62
CA TYR A 334 2.42 13.24 20.85
C TYR A 334 3.16 12.08 21.55
N CYS A 335 4.30 12.35 22.18
CA CYS A 335 5.04 11.35 22.97
C CYS A 335 4.23 10.90 24.19
N ASP A 336 3.62 11.83 24.92
CA ASP A 336 2.79 11.54 26.08
C ASP A 336 1.54 10.74 25.67
N PHE A 337 0.88 11.14 24.59
CA PHE A 337 -0.26 10.41 24.04
C PHE A 337 0.12 8.97 23.67
N ALA A 338 1.24 8.79 22.96
CA ALA A 338 1.74 7.46 22.61
C ALA A 338 2.10 6.62 23.84
N SER A 339 2.73 7.21 24.86
CA SER A 339 3.10 6.53 26.11
C SER A 339 1.87 6.00 26.85
N VAL A 340 0.77 6.75 26.82
CA VAL A 340 -0.47 6.38 27.50
C VAL A 340 -1.19 5.23 26.78
N LEU A 341 -1.08 5.18 25.44
CA LEU A 341 -1.64 4.10 24.63
C LEU A 341 -0.75 2.85 24.59
N SER A 342 0.58 2.98 24.76
CA SER A 342 1.50 1.83 24.69
C SER A 342 1.35 0.83 25.84
N ALA A 343 0.61 1.18 26.87
CA ALA A 343 0.35 0.36 28.04
C ALA A 343 -0.94 -0.49 27.93
N CYS A 344 -1.41 -0.73 26.71
CA CYS A 344 -2.51 -1.66 26.48
C CYS A 344 -1.99 -3.10 26.59
N THR A 345 -2.65 -3.93 27.39
CA THR A 345 -2.38 -5.36 27.46
C THR A 345 -3.36 -6.13 26.56
N GLY A 346 -2.94 -7.29 26.07
CA GLY A 346 -3.77 -8.14 25.20
C GLY A 346 -3.96 -7.60 23.79
N ILE A 347 -2.95 -6.89 23.25
CA ILE A 347 -2.89 -6.50 21.84
C ILE A 347 -2.60 -7.76 21.00
N GLU A 348 -3.47 -8.07 20.04
CA GLU A 348 -3.32 -9.26 19.20
C GLU A 348 -1.99 -9.29 18.42
N SER A 349 -1.60 -8.15 17.85
CA SER A 349 -0.37 -8.04 17.05
C SER A 349 0.92 -8.19 17.87
N ALA A 350 0.86 -7.84 19.16
CA ALA A 350 1.93 -8.00 20.16
C ALA A 350 2.09 -9.45 20.62
N ASP A 351 0.98 -10.19 20.62
CA ASP A 351 0.92 -11.59 21.07
C ASP A 351 1.64 -12.54 20.10
N VAL A 352 1.73 -12.21 18.80
CA VAL A 352 2.47 -13.01 17.81
C VAL A 352 3.95 -13.19 18.19
N PRO A 353 4.75 -12.12 18.33
CA PRO A 353 6.16 -12.27 18.65
C PRO A 353 6.38 -12.79 20.09
N GLN A 354 5.49 -12.46 21.04
CA GLN A 354 5.51 -13.05 22.40
C GLN A 354 5.31 -14.57 22.36
N SER A 355 4.33 -15.05 21.59
CA SER A 355 4.04 -16.48 21.45
C SER A 355 5.18 -17.23 20.75
N LEU A 356 5.82 -16.60 19.75
CA LEU A 356 7.01 -17.16 19.10
C LEU A 356 8.20 -17.24 20.04
N GLN A 357 8.39 -16.25 20.92
CA GLN A 357 9.42 -16.28 21.95
C GLN A 357 9.16 -17.37 22.99
N GLU A 358 7.94 -17.49 23.49
CA GLU A 358 7.55 -18.55 24.42
C GLU A 358 7.78 -19.94 23.79
N LEU A 359 7.34 -20.11 22.54
CA LEU A 359 7.60 -21.34 21.78
C LEU A 359 9.10 -21.60 21.63
N ALA A 360 9.90 -20.60 21.27
CA ALA A 360 11.36 -20.74 21.16
C ALA A 360 12.02 -21.08 22.49
N GLN A 361 11.56 -20.53 23.62
CA GLN A 361 12.06 -20.88 24.96
C GLN A 361 11.78 -22.35 25.30
N VAL A 362 10.57 -22.84 24.99
CA VAL A 362 10.20 -24.24 25.22
C VAL A 362 11.01 -25.16 24.31
N ILE A 363 11.18 -24.81 23.04
CA ILE A 363 12.05 -25.56 22.12
C ILE A 363 13.48 -25.59 22.64
N ALA A 364 14.04 -24.47 23.09
CA ALA A 364 15.39 -24.39 23.62
C ALA A 364 15.58 -25.27 24.88
N ARG A 365 14.57 -25.35 25.76
CA ARG A 365 14.60 -26.22 26.95
C ARG A 365 14.55 -27.71 26.61
N HIS A 366 13.79 -28.11 25.60
CA HIS A 366 13.55 -29.52 25.29
C HIS A 366 14.48 -30.10 24.21
N HIS A 367 14.83 -29.31 23.20
CA HIS A 367 15.67 -29.74 22.07
C HIS A 367 17.10 -29.17 22.14
N GLY A 368 17.36 -28.20 23.02
CA GLY A 368 18.67 -27.52 23.10
C GLY A 368 19.03 -26.78 21.82
N THR A 369 20.33 -26.46 21.66
CA THR A 369 20.85 -25.79 20.46
C THR A 369 20.84 -26.67 19.20
N THR A 370 20.56 -27.97 19.32
CA THR A 370 20.51 -28.89 18.18
C THR A 370 19.40 -28.52 17.19
N PHE A 371 18.29 -27.96 17.67
CA PHE A 371 17.18 -27.51 16.81
C PHE A 371 17.62 -26.48 15.77
N SER A 372 18.49 -25.54 16.16
CA SER A 372 19.03 -24.49 15.26
C SER A 372 19.97 -25.03 14.19
N SER A 373 20.48 -26.26 14.35
CA SER A 373 21.38 -26.91 13.39
C SER A 373 20.68 -27.89 12.43
N LEU A 374 19.39 -28.17 12.65
CA LEU A 374 18.59 -29.03 11.77
C LEU A 374 18.31 -28.34 10.43
N THR A 375 18.11 -29.14 9.38
CA THR A 375 17.50 -28.62 8.15
C THR A 375 16.06 -28.19 8.44
N GLU A 376 15.55 -27.20 7.72
CA GLU A 376 14.17 -26.69 7.91
C GLU A 376 13.12 -27.80 7.83
N GLU A 377 13.32 -28.77 6.93
CA GLU A 377 12.46 -29.94 6.76
C GLU A 377 12.43 -30.81 8.03
N MET A 378 13.59 -31.10 8.60
CA MET A 378 13.72 -31.93 9.80
C MET A 378 13.19 -31.21 11.03
N ALA A 379 13.47 -29.91 11.16
CA ALA A 379 12.97 -29.09 12.26
C ALA A 379 11.43 -28.98 12.23
N TYR A 380 10.85 -28.77 11.04
CA TYR A 380 9.39 -28.77 10.87
C TYR A 380 8.78 -30.12 11.27
N ASN A 381 9.32 -31.22 10.74
CA ASN A 381 8.83 -32.56 11.03
C ASN A 381 8.98 -32.93 12.51
N ALA A 382 10.03 -32.44 13.19
CA ALA A 382 10.22 -32.63 14.61
C ALA A 382 9.12 -31.91 15.42
N LEU A 383 8.75 -30.67 15.07
CA LEU A 383 7.72 -29.92 15.79
C LEU A 383 6.30 -30.43 15.53
N ILE A 384 5.95 -30.74 14.28
CA ILE A 384 4.57 -31.11 13.95
C ILE A 384 4.18 -32.48 14.52
N ASN A 385 5.16 -33.40 14.59
CA ASN A 385 4.99 -34.75 15.12
C ASN A 385 5.30 -34.83 16.63
N ASP A 386 5.75 -33.74 17.25
CA ASP A 386 5.95 -33.69 18.70
C ASP A 386 4.59 -33.65 19.41
N ASN A 387 4.41 -34.59 20.35
CA ASN A 387 3.26 -34.63 21.26
C ASN A 387 3.59 -33.99 22.62
N GLY A 388 4.82 -33.53 22.81
CA GLY A 388 5.29 -32.78 23.95
C GLY A 388 4.92 -31.29 23.92
N PRO A 389 5.46 -30.50 24.87
CA PRO A 389 5.13 -29.09 25.02
C PRO A 389 5.42 -28.23 23.78
N SER A 390 6.53 -28.51 23.06
CA SER A 390 6.93 -27.73 21.87
C SER A 390 5.92 -27.91 20.73
N GLY A 391 5.56 -29.16 20.41
CA GLY A 391 4.58 -29.46 19.36
C GLY A 391 3.17 -28.99 19.69
N LYS A 392 2.77 -29.05 20.98
CA LYS A 392 1.48 -28.53 21.42
C LYS A 392 1.40 -27.00 21.26
N LEU A 393 2.41 -26.26 21.73
CA LEU A 393 2.46 -24.80 21.59
C LEU A 393 2.54 -24.38 20.12
N PHE A 394 3.24 -25.13 19.28
CA PHE A 394 3.28 -24.85 17.85
C PHE A 394 1.90 -24.99 17.19
N LYS A 395 1.13 -26.02 17.54
CA LYS A 395 -0.26 -26.20 17.07
C LYS A 395 -1.17 -25.08 17.58
N GLU A 396 -1.09 -24.74 18.87
CA GLU A 396 -1.85 -23.63 19.47
C GLU A 396 -1.51 -22.29 18.79
N PHE A 397 -0.24 -22.06 18.45
CA PHE A 397 0.18 -20.88 17.68
C PHE A 397 -0.47 -20.85 16.28
N LEU A 398 -0.46 -21.96 15.55
CA LEU A 398 -1.06 -22.03 14.22
C LEU A 398 -2.59 -21.87 14.27
N GLU A 399 -3.26 -22.40 15.30
CA GLU A 399 -4.70 -22.21 15.49
C GLU A 399 -5.05 -20.74 15.77
N LYS A 400 -4.22 -20.05 16.56
CA LYS A 400 -4.46 -18.66 16.96
C LYS A 400 -4.07 -17.66 15.87
N HIS A 401 -2.91 -17.86 15.25
CA HIS A 401 -2.22 -16.89 14.38
C HIS A 401 -1.93 -17.39 12.96
N GLY A 402 -2.27 -18.64 12.63
CA GLY A 402 -1.97 -19.23 11.31
C GLY A 402 -2.63 -18.50 10.14
N HIS A 403 -3.74 -17.80 10.34
CA HIS A 403 -4.40 -16.98 9.30
C HIS A 403 -3.57 -15.77 8.84
N ARG A 404 -2.52 -15.42 9.57
CA ARG A 404 -1.66 -14.27 9.29
C ARG A 404 -0.62 -14.59 8.21
N CYS A 405 -0.22 -13.55 7.50
CA CYS A 405 0.92 -13.52 6.60
C CYS A 405 1.24 -12.09 6.22
N ILE A 406 2.23 -11.93 5.36
CA ILE A 406 2.47 -10.67 4.68
C ILE A 406 1.46 -10.45 3.57
N LYS A 407 1.11 -9.17 3.39
CA LYS A 407 0.00 -8.78 2.51
C LYS A 407 -1.24 -9.55 2.92
N GLU A 408 -1.54 -9.51 4.22
CA GLU A 408 -2.62 -10.28 4.86
C GLU A 408 -3.99 -10.03 4.23
N PHE A 409 -4.19 -8.85 3.62
CA PHE A 409 -5.41 -8.46 2.90
C PHE A 409 -5.50 -9.00 1.46
N ASP A 410 -4.45 -9.60 0.90
CA ASP A 410 -4.52 -10.18 -0.45
C ASP A 410 -4.79 -11.69 -0.37
N VAL A 411 -5.82 -12.16 -1.06
CA VAL A 411 -6.12 -13.60 -1.16
C VAL A 411 -5.07 -14.37 -1.96
N TYR A 412 -4.22 -13.68 -2.73
CA TYR A 412 -3.08 -14.30 -3.41
C TYR A 412 -1.95 -14.72 -2.46
N SER A 413 -1.80 -14.04 -1.32
CA SER A 413 -0.77 -14.33 -0.33
C SER A 413 -0.94 -15.71 0.30
N THR A 414 0.14 -16.32 0.79
CA THR A 414 0.10 -17.61 1.50
C THR A 414 0.19 -17.37 3.01
N SER A 415 -0.76 -17.90 3.79
CA SER A 415 -0.78 -17.75 5.25
C SER A 415 0.13 -18.75 5.97
N TRP A 416 0.52 -18.43 7.20
CA TRP A 416 1.34 -19.33 8.03
C TRP A 416 0.67 -20.67 8.30
N GLY A 417 -0.67 -20.72 8.37
CA GLY A 417 -1.43 -21.97 8.50
C GLY A 417 -1.34 -22.83 7.25
N MET A 418 -1.26 -22.22 6.07
CA MET A 418 -1.13 -22.92 4.79
C MET A 418 0.29 -23.39 4.52
N LYS A 419 1.29 -22.61 4.94
CA LYS A 419 2.71 -22.97 4.84
C LYS A 419 3.45 -22.75 6.17
N PRO A 420 3.21 -23.58 7.20
CA PRO A 420 3.81 -23.41 8.53
C PRO A 420 5.33 -23.48 8.55
N LYS A 421 5.93 -24.14 7.55
CA LYS A 421 7.38 -24.26 7.39
C LYS A 421 8.09 -22.91 7.33
N ASP A 422 7.42 -21.86 6.85
CA ASP A 422 8.02 -20.52 6.75
C ASP A 422 8.34 -19.89 8.13
N LEU A 423 7.79 -20.44 9.22
CA LEU A 423 8.09 -20.03 10.60
C LEU A 423 9.37 -20.68 11.16
N ILE A 424 9.86 -21.75 10.54
CA ILE A 424 10.98 -22.53 11.08
C ILE A 424 12.29 -21.74 11.14
N PRO A 425 12.72 -21.01 10.09
CA PRO A 425 13.94 -20.23 10.15
C PRO A 425 13.92 -19.18 11.28
N ILE A 426 12.75 -18.59 11.52
CA ILE A 426 12.54 -17.63 12.61
C ILE A 426 12.76 -18.34 13.96
N LEU A 427 12.09 -19.48 14.19
CA LEU A 427 12.22 -20.23 15.44
C LEU A 427 13.66 -20.69 15.68
N GLN A 428 14.36 -21.16 14.64
CA GLN A 428 15.75 -21.57 14.74
C GLN A 428 16.67 -20.42 15.16
N ASN A 429 16.46 -19.23 14.60
CA ASN A 429 17.19 -18.02 14.98
C ASN A 429 16.87 -17.57 16.42
N LEU A 430 15.60 -17.61 16.84
CA LEU A 430 15.20 -17.27 18.20
C LEU A 430 15.80 -18.23 19.24
N VAL A 431 15.81 -19.53 18.94
CA VAL A 431 16.42 -20.58 19.80
C VAL A 431 17.94 -20.40 19.90
N ALA A 432 18.59 -19.94 18.83
CA ALA A 432 20.03 -19.67 18.82
C ALA A 432 20.43 -18.41 19.60
N ALA A 433 19.47 -17.55 19.99
CA ALA A 433 19.78 -16.30 20.65
C ALA A 433 20.34 -16.51 22.07
N PRO A 434 21.46 -15.87 22.45
CA PRO A 434 22.22 -16.19 23.67
C PRO A 434 21.48 -15.93 25.00
N ASN A 435 20.38 -15.16 24.98
CA ASN A 435 19.62 -14.79 26.19
C ASN A 435 18.15 -15.22 26.14
N ILE A 436 17.76 -16.13 25.23
CA ILE A 436 16.35 -16.51 25.07
C ILE A 436 15.73 -17.05 26.37
N LEU A 437 16.52 -17.76 27.19
CA LEU A 437 16.09 -18.32 28.48
C LEU A 437 16.04 -17.32 29.64
N ASN A 438 16.65 -16.13 29.49
CA ASN A 438 16.80 -15.11 30.54
C ASN A 438 15.93 -13.87 30.32
N GLN A 439 15.09 -13.85 29.29
CA GLN A 439 14.16 -12.73 29.06
C GLN A 439 13.02 -12.78 30.09
N ALA A 440 13.04 -11.83 31.03
CA ALA A 440 11.98 -11.66 32.02
C ALA A 440 10.70 -11.13 31.37
N ALA A 441 9.55 -11.59 31.88
CA ALA A 441 8.26 -11.01 31.54
C ALA A 441 8.24 -9.53 31.95
N LYS A 442 7.72 -8.67 31.07
CA LYS A 442 7.60 -7.22 31.32
C LYS A 442 6.67 -7.01 32.52
N GLU A 443 7.12 -6.29 33.55
CA GLU A 443 6.27 -5.92 34.69
C GLU A 443 5.15 -4.98 34.22
N GLU A 444 3.91 -5.29 34.59
CA GLU A 444 2.77 -4.38 34.40
C GLU A 444 2.98 -3.12 35.25
N ILE A 445 3.16 -1.98 34.58
CA ILE A 445 3.27 -0.68 35.23
C ILE A 445 1.85 -0.21 35.58
N SER A 446 1.63 0.24 36.80
CA SER A 446 0.31 0.77 37.19
C SER A 446 -0.02 2.04 36.40
N LEU A 447 -1.31 2.22 36.06
CA LEU A 447 -1.83 3.40 35.36
C LEU A 447 -1.40 4.72 36.02
N GLU A 448 -1.23 4.69 37.35
CA GLU A 448 -0.84 5.85 38.16
C GLU A 448 0.63 6.20 38.00
N ALA A 449 1.50 5.20 37.91
CA ALA A 449 2.91 5.38 37.62
C ALA A 449 3.15 5.86 36.17
N GLU A 450 2.27 5.49 35.23
CA GLU A 450 2.32 5.95 33.84
C GLU A 450 1.90 7.41 33.69
N ILE A 451 0.77 7.80 34.30
CA ILE A 451 0.32 9.19 34.30
C ILE A 451 1.34 10.08 35.02
N ALA A 452 2.07 9.57 36.01
CA ALA A 452 3.13 10.29 36.70
C ALA A 452 4.40 10.50 35.86
N LYS A 453 4.63 9.69 34.81
CA LYS A 453 5.78 9.78 33.91
C LYS A 453 5.57 10.75 32.73
N LEU A 454 4.35 11.28 32.56
CA LEU A 454 4.03 12.22 31.48
C LEU A 454 4.79 13.54 31.67
N LYS A 455 5.32 14.06 30.56
CA LYS A 455 6.09 15.30 30.55
C LYS A 455 5.19 16.53 30.63
N THR A 456 3.99 16.43 30.06
CA THR A 456 3.00 17.51 30.05
C THR A 456 2.48 17.76 31.46
N PRO A 457 2.55 18.99 31.99
CA PRO A 457 2.05 19.30 33.32
C PRO A 457 0.51 19.25 33.36
N LEU A 458 -0.03 18.21 33.98
CA LEU A 458 -1.47 17.95 34.07
C LEU A 458 -2.12 18.57 35.31
N SER A 459 -3.27 19.22 35.11
CA SER A 459 -4.12 19.70 36.21
C SER A 459 -4.80 18.54 36.95
N PHE A 460 -5.29 18.78 38.16
CA PHE A 460 -5.99 17.75 38.95
C PHE A 460 -7.26 17.24 38.26
N SER A 461 -8.03 18.11 37.61
CA SER A 461 -9.22 17.72 36.85
C SER A 461 -8.87 16.90 35.61
N THR A 462 -7.83 17.30 34.86
CA THR A 462 -7.33 16.54 33.71
C THR A 462 -6.89 15.13 34.10
N LYS A 463 -6.17 14.98 35.22
CA LYS A 463 -5.77 13.66 35.75
C LYS A 463 -6.97 12.77 36.06
N LYS A 464 -8.05 13.31 36.63
CA LYS A 464 -9.29 12.55 36.90
C LYS A 464 -10.00 12.13 35.61
N ILE A 465 -10.09 13.02 34.63
CA ILE A 465 -10.69 12.72 33.32
C ILE A 465 -9.91 11.59 32.64
N LEU A 466 -8.57 11.69 32.59
CA LEU A 466 -7.72 10.65 32.02
C LEU A 466 -7.89 9.32 32.76
N LYS A 467 -7.86 9.30 34.10
CA LYS A 467 -8.10 8.05 34.86
C LYS A 467 -9.43 7.37 34.50
N PHE A 468 -10.47 8.15 34.20
CA PHE A 468 -11.77 7.60 33.83
C PHE A 468 -11.83 7.12 32.37
N ILE A 469 -11.23 7.87 31.44
CA ILE A 469 -11.37 7.63 30.00
C ILE A 469 -10.34 6.62 29.47
N LEU A 470 -9.15 6.56 30.08
CA LEU A 470 -8.07 5.70 29.59
C LEU A 470 -8.42 4.22 29.53
N PRO A 471 -9.09 3.61 30.52
CA PRO A 471 -9.52 2.21 30.40
C PRO A 471 -10.38 1.95 29.15
N TRP A 472 -11.28 2.88 28.81
CA TRP A 472 -12.16 2.78 27.65
C TRP A 472 -11.40 2.99 26.34
N SER A 473 -10.46 3.95 26.31
CA SER A 473 -9.57 4.18 25.18
C SER A 473 -8.73 2.94 24.89
N ARG A 474 -8.11 2.35 25.92
CA ARG A 474 -7.29 1.13 25.81
C ARG A 474 -8.12 -0.06 25.35
N ASP A 475 -9.31 -0.26 25.91
CA ASP A 475 -10.22 -1.33 25.49
C ASP A 475 -10.70 -1.14 24.04
N ALA A 476 -10.99 0.09 23.61
CA ALA A 476 -11.35 0.38 22.23
C ALA A 476 -10.20 0.11 21.24
N VAL A 477 -8.95 0.44 21.60
CA VAL A 477 -7.76 0.07 20.81
C VAL A 477 -7.61 -1.45 20.73
N ARG A 478 -7.79 -2.17 21.85
CA ARG A 478 -7.76 -3.64 21.88
C ARG A 478 -8.84 -4.24 20.98
N GLN A 479 -10.07 -3.76 21.05
CA GLN A 479 -11.17 -4.23 20.19
C GLN A 479 -10.90 -3.94 18.71
N ARG A 480 -10.31 -2.79 18.37
CA ARG A 480 -9.89 -2.47 16.99
C ARG A 480 -8.87 -3.48 16.46
N GLU A 481 -7.87 -3.85 17.25
CA GLU A 481 -6.87 -4.86 16.88
C GLU A 481 -7.49 -6.27 16.74
N GLN A 482 -8.37 -6.67 17.66
CA GLN A 482 -9.08 -7.95 17.60
C GLN A 482 -9.99 -8.06 16.37
N THR A 483 -10.76 -7.01 16.09
CA THR A 483 -11.62 -6.96 14.91
C THR A 483 -10.82 -6.92 13.61
N LYS A 484 -9.64 -6.27 13.60
CA LYS A 484 -8.69 -6.38 12.47
C LYS A 484 -8.26 -7.83 12.27
N SER A 485 -7.84 -8.53 13.34
CA SER A 485 -7.48 -9.96 13.28
C SER A 485 -8.60 -10.78 12.65
N LEU A 486 -9.85 -10.48 13.00
CA LEU A 486 -11.01 -11.17 12.46
C LEU A 486 -11.28 -10.86 10.99
N VAL A 487 -11.06 -9.62 10.53
CA VAL A 487 -11.07 -9.30 9.08
C VAL A 487 -10.06 -10.19 8.36
N ILE A 488 -8.84 -10.33 8.89
CA ILE A 488 -7.81 -11.16 8.28
C ILE A 488 -8.15 -12.64 8.32
N LYS A 489 -8.78 -13.14 9.39
CA LYS A 489 -9.33 -14.51 9.43
C LYS A 489 -10.35 -14.72 8.30
N ALA A 490 -11.24 -13.75 8.09
CA ALA A 490 -12.21 -13.82 7.00
C ALA A 490 -11.55 -13.78 5.61
N VAL A 491 -10.50 -12.95 5.41
CA VAL A 491 -9.71 -12.95 4.18
C VAL A 491 -9.00 -14.30 3.97
N ASP A 492 -8.46 -14.91 5.03
CA ASP A 492 -7.82 -16.22 4.95
C ASP A 492 -8.82 -17.33 4.58
N TRP A 493 -10.06 -17.24 5.05
CA TRP A 493 -11.11 -18.15 4.62
C TRP A 493 -11.44 -17.99 3.13
N LEU A 494 -11.60 -16.76 2.66
CA LEU A 494 -11.81 -16.48 1.24
C LEU A 494 -10.63 -16.98 0.39
N ARG A 495 -9.40 -16.80 0.88
CA ARG A 495 -8.17 -17.32 0.26
C ARG A 495 -8.20 -18.84 0.10
N GLN A 496 -8.56 -19.58 1.15
CA GLN A 496 -8.66 -21.04 1.10
C GLN A 496 -9.73 -21.50 0.10
N ILE A 497 -10.90 -20.84 0.08
CA ILE A 497 -11.96 -21.12 -0.90
C ILE A 497 -11.46 -20.84 -2.33
N CYS A 498 -10.77 -19.72 -2.57
CA CYS A 498 -10.21 -19.38 -3.87
C CYS A 498 -9.14 -20.38 -4.34
N GLN A 499 -8.27 -20.85 -3.44
CA GLN A 499 -7.27 -21.87 -3.79
C GLN A 499 -7.92 -23.20 -4.18
N GLN A 500 -8.94 -23.61 -3.43
CA GLN A 500 -9.68 -24.83 -3.75
C GLN A 500 -10.47 -24.69 -5.06
N LEU A 501 -11.09 -23.53 -5.30
CA LEU A 501 -11.75 -23.22 -6.56
C LEU A 501 -10.76 -23.27 -7.73
N GLY A 502 -9.58 -22.66 -7.59
CA GLY A 502 -8.52 -22.71 -8.59
C GLY A 502 -8.07 -24.14 -8.92
N LYS A 503 -7.92 -24.99 -7.90
CA LYS A 503 -7.60 -26.42 -8.08
C LYS A 503 -8.69 -27.14 -8.88
N LEU A 504 -9.96 -26.97 -8.49
CA LEU A 504 -11.11 -27.58 -9.18
C LEU A 504 -11.26 -27.09 -10.63
N MET A 505 -10.97 -25.80 -10.89
CA MET A 505 -11.00 -25.23 -12.24
C MET A 505 -9.91 -25.84 -13.14
N VAL A 506 -8.73 -26.15 -12.61
CA VAL A 506 -7.68 -26.89 -13.34
C VAL A 506 -8.14 -28.31 -13.66
N GLU A 507 -8.70 -29.02 -12.68
CA GLU A 507 -9.21 -30.39 -12.87
C GLU A 507 -10.32 -30.45 -13.94
N LYS A 508 -11.09 -29.37 -14.12
CA LYS A 508 -12.11 -29.24 -15.16
C LYS A 508 -11.60 -28.68 -16.50
N GLY A 509 -10.30 -28.43 -16.62
CA GLY A 509 -9.65 -27.87 -17.81
C GLY A 509 -10.04 -26.42 -18.12
N MET A 510 -10.51 -25.67 -17.13
CA MET A 510 -10.86 -24.24 -17.27
C MET A 510 -9.62 -23.34 -17.14
N LEU A 511 -8.66 -23.74 -16.32
CA LEU A 511 -7.39 -23.04 -16.12
C LEU A 511 -6.21 -24.02 -16.31
N PRO A 512 -5.07 -23.56 -16.86
CA PRO A 512 -3.86 -24.37 -16.95
C PRO A 512 -3.09 -24.43 -15.62
N ASP A 513 -3.25 -23.41 -14.76
CA ASP A 513 -2.60 -23.32 -13.44
C ASP A 513 -3.60 -22.74 -12.43
N LYS A 514 -3.65 -23.32 -11.24
CA LYS A 514 -4.55 -22.90 -10.14
C LYS A 514 -4.25 -21.47 -9.67
N GLN A 515 -3.00 -20.99 -9.80
CA GLN A 515 -2.59 -19.65 -9.40
C GLN A 515 -3.20 -18.57 -10.28
N LEU A 516 -3.60 -18.89 -11.52
CA LEU A 516 -4.20 -17.91 -12.43
C LEU A 516 -5.55 -17.39 -11.95
N ILE A 517 -6.23 -18.09 -11.03
CA ILE A 517 -7.49 -17.61 -10.44
C ILE A 517 -7.33 -16.25 -9.76
N PHE A 518 -6.17 -15.99 -9.13
CA PHE A 518 -5.89 -14.73 -8.44
C PHE A 518 -5.72 -13.54 -9.40
N PHE A 519 -5.50 -13.82 -10.68
CA PHE A 519 -5.32 -12.82 -11.73
C PHE A 519 -6.57 -12.60 -12.58
N LEU A 520 -7.70 -13.19 -12.17
CA LEU A 520 -9.04 -12.92 -12.67
C LEU A 520 -9.80 -12.05 -11.65
N SER A 521 -10.70 -11.18 -12.11
CA SER A 521 -11.68 -10.54 -11.23
C SER A 521 -12.79 -11.53 -10.85
N LEU A 522 -13.58 -11.19 -9.83
CA LEU A 522 -14.75 -11.98 -9.44
C LEU A 522 -15.72 -12.20 -10.63
N GLU A 523 -15.97 -11.16 -11.41
CA GLU A 523 -16.82 -11.20 -12.61
C GLU A 523 -16.23 -12.09 -13.70
N GLU A 524 -14.92 -12.03 -13.91
CA GLU A 524 -14.23 -12.86 -14.90
C GLU A 524 -14.19 -14.35 -14.48
N ILE A 525 -14.11 -14.65 -13.18
CA ILE A 525 -14.27 -16.02 -12.68
C ILE A 525 -15.68 -16.53 -12.98
N LYS A 526 -16.71 -15.72 -12.73
CA LYS A 526 -18.09 -16.05 -13.09
C LYS A 526 -18.23 -16.33 -14.60
N GLU A 527 -17.71 -15.42 -15.44
CA GLU A 527 -17.74 -15.58 -16.90
C GLU A 527 -17.00 -16.86 -17.33
N MET A 528 -15.87 -17.18 -16.70
CA MET A 528 -15.12 -18.41 -16.99
C MET A 528 -15.95 -19.67 -16.65
N ILE A 529 -16.64 -19.68 -15.51
CA ILE A 529 -17.50 -20.80 -15.08
C ILE A 529 -18.67 -20.99 -16.05
N GLU A 530 -19.27 -19.89 -16.52
CA GLU A 530 -20.44 -19.90 -17.40
C GLU A 530 -20.10 -20.18 -18.87
N THR A 531 -18.99 -19.63 -19.38
CA THR A 531 -18.71 -19.57 -20.83
C THR A 531 -17.43 -20.27 -21.27
N ARG A 532 -16.49 -20.51 -20.35
CA ARG A 532 -15.13 -21.03 -20.64
C ARG A 532 -14.36 -20.24 -21.71
N ARG A 533 -14.56 -18.92 -21.78
CA ARG A 533 -13.91 -18.05 -22.77
C ARG A 533 -12.37 -18.13 -22.67
N PRO A 534 -11.66 -18.60 -23.72
CA PRO A 534 -10.19 -18.77 -23.66
C PRO A 534 -9.41 -17.46 -23.45
N GLY A 535 -9.96 -16.33 -23.91
CA GLY A 535 -9.33 -15.02 -23.76
C GLY A 535 -9.05 -14.61 -22.31
N LEU A 536 -9.86 -15.10 -21.35
CA LEU A 536 -9.66 -14.84 -19.92
C LEU A 536 -8.38 -15.50 -19.39
N VAL A 537 -7.98 -16.67 -19.91
CA VAL A 537 -6.72 -17.32 -19.55
C VAL A 537 -5.53 -16.47 -20.01
N SER A 538 -5.55 -16.02 -21.27
CA SER A 538 -4.52 -15.14 -21.82
C SER A 538 -4.41 -13.83 -21.03
N LYS A 539 -5.54 -13.26 -20.62
CA LYS A 539 -5.60 -12.07 -19.77
C LYS A 539 -4.97 -12.31 -18.40
N ALA A 540 -5.37 -13.38 -17.71
CA ALA A 540 -4.82 -13.75 -16.40
C ALA A 540 -3.31 -14.00 -16.45
N MET A 541 -2.81 -14.69 -17.48
CA MET A 541 -1.37 -14.93 -17.65
C MET A 541 -0.58 -13.63 -17.83
N ARG A 542 -1.11 -12.67 -18.61
CA ARG A 542 -0.47 -11.36 -18.82
C ARG A 542 -0.46 -10.53 -17.53
N ARG A 543 -1.58 -10.48 -16.80
CA ARG A 543 -1.64 -9.83 -15.49
C ARG A 543 -0.67 -10.47 -14.49
N SER A 544 -0.55 -11.80 -14.48
CA SER A 544 0.43 -12.53 -13.66
C SER A 544 1.87 -12.11 -13.98
N ARG A 545 2.20 -11.98 -15.28
CA ARG A 545 3.51 -11.48 -15.74
C ARG A 545 3.79 -10.03 -15.32
N LEU A 546 2.76 -9.17 -15.33
CA LEU A 546 2.89 -7.75 -14.98
C LEU A 546 2.97 -7.51 -13.47
N HIS A 547 2.37 -8.37 -12.65
CA HIS A 547 2.22 -8.16 -11.22
C HIS A 547 3.54 -7.89 -10.47
N PRO A 548 4.67 -8.61 -10.69
CA PRO A 548 5.92 -8.29 -10.01
C PRO A 548 6.50 -6.91 -10.34
N LYS A 549 6.17 -6.34 -11.51
CA LYS A 549 6.57 -4.97 -11.88
C LYS A 549 5.70 -3.96 -11.13
N LEU A 550 4.38 -4.19 -11.14
CA LEU A 550 3.43 -3.36 -10.41
C LEU A 550 3.74 -3.35 -8.93
N ASP A 551 4.05 -4.50 -8.34
CA ASP A 551 4.31 -4.64 -6.92
C ASP A 551 5.48 -3.80 -6.38
N LYS A 552 6.40 -3.42 -7.26
CA LYS A 552 7.56 -2.59 -6.94
C LYS A 552 7.29 -1.09 -7.07
N LEU A 553 6.17 -0.71 -7.67
CA LEU A 553 5.83 0.70 -7.82
C LEU A 553 5.63 1.33 -6.44
N GLN A 554 6.14 2.55 -6.29
CA GLN A 554 5.92 3.36 -5.10
C GLN A 554 5.13 4.59 -5.49
N PHE A 555 4.25 5.04 -4.61
CA PHE A 555 3.43 6.23 -4.83
C PHE A 555 3.68 7.23 -3.70
N PRO A 556 3.56 8.53 -3.97
CA PRO A 556 3.59 9.54 -2.93
C PRO A 556 2.56 9.23 -1.84
N GLU A 557 2.86 9.60 -0.60
CA GLU A 557 1.94 9.38 0.51
C GLU A 557 0.62 10.16 0.32
N ILE A 558 0.69 11.36 -0.27
CA ILE A 558 -0.46 12.14 -0.71
C ILE A 558 -0.39 12.25 -2.23
N ILE A 559 -1.45 11.78 -2.88
CA ILE A 559 -1.61 11.81 -4.34
C ILE A 559 -2.65 12.88 -4.65
N GLN A 560 -2.27 13.87 -5.45
CA GLN A 560 -3.16 14.89 -5.96
C GLN A 560 -3.35 14.71 -7.47
N GLY A 561 -4.61 14.68 -7.91
CA GLY A 561 -4.94 14.44 -9.31
C GLY A 561 -4.59 13.02 -9.75
N ILE A 562 -4.16 12.87 -11.01
CA ILE A 562 -3.88 11.56 -11.61
C ILE A 562 -2.72 10.88 -10.87
N PRO A 563 -2.89 9.67 -10.32
CA PRO A 563 -1.84 8.98 -9.60
C PRO A 563 -0.66 8.66 -10.51
N LYS A 564 0.55 9.04 -10.06
CA LYS A 564 1.79 8.75 -10.76
C LYS A 564 2.76 8.04 -9.81
N PRO A 565 3.38 6.93 -10.22
CA PRO A 565 4.45 6.33 -9.45
C PRO A 565 5.61 7.32 -9.25
N ILE A 566 6.27 7.25 -8.10
CA ILE A 566 7.51 7.97 -7.85
C ILE A 566 8.56 7.41 -8.81
N LYS A 567 9.18 8.30 -9.61
CA LYS A 567 10.35 7.96 -10.41
C LYS A 567 11.57 7.95 -9.49
N GLU A 568 12.42 6.94 -9.61
CA GLU A 568 13.73 6.94 -8.94
C GLU A 568 14.50 8.18 -9.40
N ASP A 569 14.85 9.05 -8.45
CA ASP A 569 15.58 10.27 -8.72
C ASP A 569 17.06 9.95 -8.59
N ASP A 570 17.79 9.85 -9.71
CA ASP A 570 19.16 9.30 -9.82
C ASP A 570 20.26 10.07 -9.04
N ASN A 571 19.90 11.07 -8.23
CA ASN A 571 20.86 11.84 -7.43
C ASN A 571 21.27 11.11 -6.13
N LEU A 572 21.80 9.90 -6.26
CA LEU A 572 22.45 9.12 -5.20
C LEU A 572 23.75 9.78 -4.68
N SER A 573 24.32 10.72 -5.44
CA SER A 573 25.58 11.41 -5.14
C SER A 573 25.56 12.13 -3.79
N GLN A 574 24.41 12.68 -3.38
CA GLN A 574 24.25 13.37 -2.09
C GLN A 574 24.29 12.42 -0.86
N TYR A 575 24.16 11.11 -1.08
CA TYR A 575 24.16 10.07 -0.04
C TYR A 575 25.44 9.22 -0.02
N ALA A 576 26.48 9.64 -0.76
CA ALA A 576 27.76 8.94 -0.82
C ALA A 576 28.61 9.10 0.46
N SER A 577 28.44 10.20 1.19
CA SER A 577 29.18 10.52 2.43
C SER A 577 28.34 10.28 3.69
N SER A 578 28.87 10.63 4.87
CA SER A 578 28.08 10.73 6.10
C SER A 578 26.89 11.67 5.91
N PHE A 579 25.68 11.21 6.20
CA PHE A 579 24.45 12.00 6.16
C PHE A 579 23.51 11.58 7.29
N THR A 580 22.54 12.45 7.60
CA THR A 580 21.51 12.21 8.60
C THR A 580 20.14 12.45 7.99
N LEU A 581 19.22 11.52 8.18
CA LEU A 581 17.80 11.69 7.89
C LEU A 581 17.01 11.85 9.18
N LYS A 582 15.93 12.62 9.11
CA LYS A 582 15.01 12.86 10.22
C LYS A 582 13.65 12.25 9.94
N GLY A 583 13.07 11.62 10.95
CA GLY A 583 11.69 11.17 10.96
C GLY A 583 11.01 11.51 12.28
N ILE A 584 9.95 10.75 12.57
CA ILE A 584 9.15 10.88 13.78
C ILE A 584 9.73 9.93 14.84
N PRO A 585 10.17 10.44 16.01
CA PRO A 585 10.62 9.59 17.10
C PRO A 585 9.43 8.79 17.66
N VAL A 586 9.61 7.47 17.82
CA VAL A 586 8.55 6.57 18.28
C VAL A 586 8.91 5.89 19.59
N CYS A 587 10.10 5.30 19.65
CA CYS A 587 10.60 4.60 20.82
C CYS A 587 12.00 5.12 21.12
N GLN A 588 12.19 5.55 22.37
CA GLN A 588 13.43 6.16 22.84
C GLN A 588 14.57 5.15 22.91
N GLY A 589 15.79 5.68 22.83
CA GLY A 589 17.02 4.89 22.90
C GLY A 589 17.92 5.16 21.71
N GLN A 590 19.14 4.63 21.78
CA GLN A 590 20.12 4.72 20.71
C GLN A 590 20.66 3.33 20.39
N ALA A 591 20.79 3.04 19.10
CA ALA A 591 21.39 1.81 18.62
C ALA A 591 22.42 2.13 17.53
N LYS A 592 23.54 1.40 17.55
CA LYS A 592 24.52 1.38 16.47
C LYS A 592 24.54 -0.04 15.91
N GLY A 593 24.35 -0.18 14.60
CA GLY A 593 24.25 -1.48 13.96
C GLY A 593 24.44 -1.40 12.45
N ILE A 594 24.36 -2.56 11.80
CA ILE A 594 24.37 -2.67 10.34
C ILE A 594 22.96 -2.37 9.83
N ALA A 595 22.85 -1.46 8.87
CA ALA A 595 21.61 -1.21 8.17
C ALA A 595 21.25 -2.44 7.33
N ARG A 596 20.03 -2.93 7.52
CA ARG A 596 19.41 -3.95 6.68
C ARG A 596 18.24 -3.32 5.94
N VAL A 597 18.48 -2.90 4.71
CA VAL A 597 17.47 -2.31 3.83
C VAL A 597 16.72 -3.45 3.14
N VAL A 598 15.45 -3.64 3.51
CA VAL A 598 14.64 -4.77 3.08
C VAL A 598 13.36 -4.24 2.44
N SER A 599 13.12 -4.57 1.17
CA SER A 599 11.92 -4.11 0.45
C SER A 599 10.77 -5.11 0.52
N THR A 600 11.11 -6.39 0.63
CA THR A 600 10.15 -7.50 0.63
C THR A 600 10.56 -8.54 1.67
N LEU A 601 9.62 -9.35 2.16
CA LEU A 601 9.95 -10.37 3.17
C LEU A 601 10.79 -11.52 2.63
N SER A 602 10.80 -11.78 1.32
CA SER A 602 11.77 -12.73 0.77
C SER A 602 13.21 -12.32 1.09
N GLU A 603 13.45 -11.01 1.25
CA GLU A 603 14.72 -10.47 1.70
C GLU A 603 14.83 -10.40 3.24
N ALA A 604 13.72 -10.51 4.00
CA ALA A 604 13.75 -10.45 5.47
C ALA A 604 14.49 -11.64 6.11
N GLN A 605 14.63 -12.76 5.40
CA GLN A 605 15.50 -13.87 5.82
C GLN A 605 16.98 -13.44 5.92
N THR A 606 17.37 -12.32 5.29
CA THR A 606 18.73 -11.76 5.39
C THR A 606 18.98 -10.97 6.68
N ILE A 607 17.93 -10.72 7.48
CA ILE A 607 18.04 -10.02 8.77
C ILE A 607 18.85 -10.88 9.73
N GLN A 608 19.87 -10.28 10.33
CA GLN A 608 20.71 -10.90 11.34
C GLN A 608 20.50 -10.26 12.71
N ASN A 609 20.90 -10.97 13.76
CA ASN A 609 20.82 -10.48 15.12
C ASN A 609 21.67 -9.21 15.29
N GLY A 610 21.04 -8.13 15.75
CA GLY A 610 21.67 -6.82 15.95
C GLY A 610 21.56 -5.85 14.77
N ASP A 611 20.96 -6.25 13.65
CA ASP A 611 20.71 -5.35 12.51
C ASP A 611 19.73 -4.21 12.85
N ILE A 612 19.86 -3.08 12.14
CA ILE A 612 18.88 -2.00 12.13
C ILE A 612 18.06 -2.14 10.86
N LEU A 613 16.78 -2.49 11.01
CA LEU A 613 15.88 -2.67 9.86
C LEU A 613 15.53 -1.32 9.26
N ILE A 614 15.67 -1.20 7.94
CA ILE A 614 15.18 -0.07 7.15
C ILE A 614 14.23 -0.64 6.09
N THR A 615 12.94 -0.33 6.19
CA THR A 615 11.92 -0.85 5.27
C THR A 615 10.91 0.23 4.90
N HIS A 616 10.04 -0.04 3.94
CA HIS A 616 9.02 0.91 3.50
C HIS A 616 7.96 1.07 4.59
N SER A 617 7.45 -0.06 5.08
CA SER A 617 6.42 -0.16 6.12
C SER A 617 6.44 -1.57 6.72
N THR A 618 5.84 -1.74 7.89
CA THR A 618 5.77 -3.04 8.59
C THR A 618 4.32 -3.43 8.87
N ASP A 619 3.90 -4.59 8.39
CA ASP A 619 2.67 -5.28 8.81
C ASP A 619 2.96 -6.34 9.91
N VAL A 620 1.92 -7.06 10.33
CA VAL A 620 2.01 -8.13 11.36
C VAL A 620 2.90 -9.29 10.90
N GLY A 621 3.07 -9.48 9.59
CA GLY A 621 3.94 -10.51 9.05
C GLY A 621 5.44 -10.25 9.32
N TRP A 622 5.82 -9.03 9.70
CA TRP A 622 7.18 -8.69 10.12
C TRP A 622 7.44 -8.96 11.61
N SER A 623 6.40 -9.08 12.44
CA SER A 623 6.54 -9.29 13.89
C SER A 623 7.52 -10.39 14.27
N PRO A 624 7.59 -11.55 13.56
CA PRO A 624 8.56 -12.59 13.88
C PRO A 624 10.04 -12.16 13.83
N TYR A 625 10.38 -11.09 13.09
CA TYR A 625 11.75 -10.61 12.91
C TYR A 625 12.16 -9.54 13.94
N PHE A 626 11.20 -8.88 14.60
CA PHE A 626 11.48 -7.82 15.58
C PHE A 626 12.44 -8.25 16.69
N PRO A 627 12.36 -9.46 17.25
CA PRO A 627 13.29 -9.89 18.29
C PRO A 627 14.76 -9.97 17.85
N LEU A 628 15.05 -10.00 16.55
CA LEU A 628 16.42 -10.02 16.01
C LEU A 628 17.02 -8.61 15.86
N LEU A 629 16.20 -7.56 15.92
CA LEU A 629 16.61 -6.21 15.56
C LEU A 629 17.19 -5.46 16.76
N SER A 630 18.11 -4.53 16.49
CA SER A 630 18.58 -3.53 17.45
C SER A 630 17.88 -2.18 17.30
N GLY A 631 17.16 -1.98 16.19
CA GLY A 631 16.41 -0.77 15.90
C GLY A 631 15.58 -0.90 14.62
N VAL A 632 14.58 -0.03 14.47
CA VAL A 632 13.63 -0.06 13.34
C VAL A 632 13.47 1.32 12.72
N VAL A 633 13.55 1.38 11.39
CA VAL A 633 13.27 2.57 10.58
C VAL A 633 12.29 2.23 9.47
N THR A 634 11.22 3.03 9.36
CA THR A 634 10.25 2.91 8.27
C THR A 634 10.07 4.20 7.49
N VAL A 635 9.86 4.09 6.17
CA VAL A 635 9.55 5.24 5.29
C VAL A 635 8.14 5.75 5.55
N LEU A 636 7.17 4.86 5.69
CA LEU A 636 5.80 5.13 6.10
C LEU A 636 5.54 4.63 7.52
N GLY A 637 4.70 5.35 8.24
CA GLY A 637 4.31 5.00 9.60
C GLY A 637 4.01 6.22 10.46
N GLY A 638 3.02 6.08 11.33
CA GLY A 638 2.72 7.03 12.41
C GLY A 638 3.08 6.49 13.79
N LEU A 639 2.85 7.30 14.83
CA LEU A 639 3.15 6.93 16.23
C LEU A 639 2.38 5.71 16.74
N ILE A 640 1.26 5.38 16.12
CA ILE A 640 0.38 4.25 16.45
C ILE A 640 0.41 3.16 15.36
N SER A 641 1.33 3.24 14.40
CA SER A 641 1.53 2.20 13.40
C SER A 641 1.90 0.87 14.05
N HIS A 642 1.69 -0.23 13.33
CA HIS A 642 2.02 -1.56 13.82
C HIS A 642 3.51 -1.65 14.24
N GLY A 643 4.43 -1.23 13.38
CA GLY A 643 5.86 -1.23 13.69
C GLY A 643 6.22 -0.35 14.88
N ALA A 644 5.51 0.77 15.06
CA ALA A 644 5.69 1.64 16.21
C ALA A 644 5.26 1.00 17.54
N VAL A 645 4.15 0.28 17.55
CA VAL A 645 3.64 -0.44 18.73
C VAL A 645 4.61 -1.56 19.10
N VAL A 646 4.95 -2.43 18.15
CA VAL A 646 5.82 -3.59 18.40
C VAL A 646 7.23 -3.13 18.82
N ALA A 647 7.81 -2.10 18.19
CA ALA A 647 9.13 -1.60 18.61
C ALA A 647 9.14 -1.12 20.06
N ARG A 648 8.08 -0.45 20.55
CA ARG A 648 7.96 -0.04 21.96
C ARG A 648 7.81 -1.22 22.92
N GLU A 649 7.10 -2.24 22.51
CA GLU A 649 6.94 -3.46 23.31
C GLU A 649 8.27 -4.18 23.51
N TYR A 650 9.14 -4.16 22.51
CA TYR A 650 10.49 -4.71 22.59
C TYR A 650 11.55 -3.73 23.12
N GLY A 651 11.19 -2.46 23.32
CA GLY A 651 12.13 -1.43 23.75
C GLY A 651 13.20 -1.11 22.71
N LEU A 652 12.89 -1.30 21.43
CA LEU A 652 13.79 -1.05 20.31
C LEU A 652 13.71 0.43 19.91
N PRO A 653 14.86 1.14 19.81
CA PRO A 653 14.91 2.47 19.20
C PRO A 653 14.21 2.46 17.84
N CYS A 654 13.24 3.37 17.66
CA CYS A 654 12.38 3.35 16.47
C CYS A 654 12.09 4.77 15.97
N VAL A 655 12.27 4.94 14.65
CA VAL A 655 11.98 6.18 13.93
C VAL A 655 11.17 5.86 12.68
N VAL A 656 9.98 6.44 12.56
CA VAL A 656 9.08 6.19 11.42
C VAL A 656 8.93 7.45 10.57
N GLY A 657 8.39 7.32 9.36
CA GLY A 657 8.19 8.47 8.48
C GLY A 657 9.51 9.04 7.93
N VAL A 658 10.58 8.24 7.88
CA VAL A 658 11.89 8.69 7.38
C VAL A 658 11.86 8.66 5.86
N GLN A 659 11.47 9.79 5.26
CA GLN A 659 11.40 9.94 3.81
C GLN A 659 12.75 9.62 3.15
N LYS A 660 12.72 8.88 2.05
CA LYS A 660 13.90 8.45 1.27
C LYS A 660 14.87 7.49 1.99
N ALA A 661 14.54 6.95 3.17
CA ALA A 661 15.46 6.08 3.90
C ALA A 661 15.95 4.88 3.08
N MET A 662 15.05 4.17 2.42
CA MET A 662 15.40 3.00 1.61
C MET A 662 16.22 3.33 0.34
N PHE A 663 16.17 4.57 -0.11
CA PHE A 663 16.97 5.05 -1.24
C PHE A 663 18.36 5.50 -0.79
N ALA A 664 18.43 6.19 0.35
CA ALA A 664 19.65 6.79 0.85
C ALA A 664 20.61 5.76 1.50
N PHE A 665 20.06 4.78 2.22
CA PHE A 665 20.85 3.73 2.87
C PHE A 665 20.99 2.50 1.99
N LYS A 666 22.10 1.77 2.13
CA LYS A 666 22.30 0.45 1.52
C LYS A 666 22.49 -0.61 2.60
N SER A 667 22.01 -1.83 2.32
CA SER A 667 22.28 -2.98 3.20
C SER A 667 23.79 -3.16 3.40
N GLY A 668 24.23 -3.22 4.65
CA GLY A 668 25.65 -3.24 5.03
C GLY A 668 26.22 -1.92 5.55
N ASP A 669 25.51 -0.79 5.37
CA ASP A 669 25.94 0.50 5.92
C ASP A 669 25.99 0.47 7.46
N ILE A 670 26.98 1.12 8.07
CA ILE A 670 27.00 1.31 9.53
C ILE A 670 26.17 2.55 9.88
N VAL A 671 25.15 2.38 10.71
CA VAL A 671 24.22 3.46 11.06
C VAL A 671 24.09 3.63 12.57
N ILE A 672 23.86 4.88 12.99
CA ILE A 672 23.39 5.23 14.33
C ILE A 672 21.95 5.67 14.22
N LEU A 673 21.08 4.99 14.96
CA LEU A 673 19.68 5.32 15.14
C LEU A 673 19.50 5.97 16.50
N ASP A 674 18.96 7.19 16.53
CA ASP A 674 18.52 7.89 17.74
C ASP A 674 16.99 8.00 17.71
N GLY A 675 16.34 7.07 18.39
CA GLY A 675 14.89 7.00 18.52
C GLY A 675 14.30 8.11 19.41
N THR A 676 15.13 8.80 20.21
CA THR A 676 14.71 9.92 21.04
C THR A 676 14.62 11.21 20.23
N LYS A 677 15.60 11.47 19.37
CA LYS A 677 15.64 12.67 18.50
C LYS A 677 14.95 12.46 17.16
N GLY A 678 14.64 11.22 16.80
CA GLY A 678 14.03 10.88 15.52
C GLY A 678 15.04 10.96 14.35
N LEU A 679 16.29 10.53 14.58
CA LEU A 679 17.37 10.68 13.62
C LEU A 679 18.00 9.32 13.27
N ILE A 680 18.37 9.13 12.01
CA ILE A 680 19.23 8.03 11.57
C ILE A 680 20.40 8.60 10.77
N SER A 681 21.62 8.19 11.09
CA SER A 681 22.85 8.70 10.47
C SER A 681 23.72 7.57 9.95
N LYS A 682 24.25 7.73 8.72
CA LYS A 682 25.30 6.87 8.18
C LYS A 682 26.66 7.33 8.69
N ILE A 683 27.50 6.41 9.18
CA ILE A 683 28.88 6.69 9.58
C ILE A 683 29.83 6.14 8.52
N ASN A 684 30.87 6.90 8.17
CA ASN A 684 31.98 6.39 7.37
C ASN A 684 32.92 5.52 8.22
N SER A 685 33.39 4.43 7.63
CA SER A 685 34.28 3.44 8.26
C SER A 685 35.68 3.95 8.64
N GLU A 686 36.01 5.22 8.35
CA GLU A 686 37.36 5.78 8.54
C GLU A 686 37.57 6.54 9.86
N THR A 687 36.54 6.66 10.70
CA THR A 687 36.68 7.24 12.05
C THR A 687 36.40 6.19 13.11
N THR A 688 37.43 5.38 13.39
CA THR A 688 37.59 4.66 14.67
C THR A 688 38.56 5.39 15.56
#